data_AF-A0A9C9VLI6-F1
#
_entry.id   AF-A0A9C9VLI6-F1
#
_cell.length_a   1.000
_cell.length_b   1.000
_cell.length_c   1.000
_cell.angle_alpha   90.00
_cell.angle_beta   90.00
_cell.angle_gamma   90.00
#
_symmetry.space_group_name_H-M   'P 1'
#
loop_
_entity.id
_entity.type
_entity.pdbx_description
1 polymer ?
#
loop_
_entity_poly.entity_id
_entity_poly.type
_entity_poly.pdbx_seq_one_letter_code
_entity_poly.pdbx_strand_id
1 'polypeptide(L)'
;MYYIQNFGGDMKFELNKTYFGFKLLREEKIEEINAIGMIFEHEKSGARLIALKNNDDNKVFSISFKTIPKDDTGVAHILEHSTLCGSRKFPSKEPFLELIKSSLNTFLNAMTSPDKTTYPVASRNDKDFFNLMDVYLDAVFYPNIYKYPEIFMQEGWHYELENRNAPIIYKGVVFNEMKGALSSPERILGTLNQNSLFPDNTYRFNAGGDPEYIPELTYDEFLDFHRKYYHPSNSYILLYGNGDIEKELRFIDENYLSNFDKTDVDSAIEEQKPFETPVEIGDFYPISAKENSADKTYLSMNFVIGKSYDSLLNTGINILKYILLDSSAAPLKKALIDANIGKDVFGEYEDDILQPYFSIIVKNSSEERKELFKKTVYDTLKRLHENGIDKDLKKAAVNKMEFKLREADYRGLPKGLVYDFALLKSWMRDKEPFEQLRYEKHLSYIKKNIDFYFENLIENYFLTNNHASVIVLNPKKGLAEEKEEKEREKLKKIKESLTEQEIDKLIEETKKLKKRQQEPDSEEVLNKIPHLAISDIDKKAEIIPSIEKKIDKTTVLHQHLRTNGIIYFNMLFDASPIEINKLQYLSLLAELLGTLSTKQYTYAELSNLTDINMGGLSFSLNSYGDFKNKSEYHKKFVIKS
;
A
#
# COMPACT_ATOMS: atom_id res chain seq x y z
N MET A 1 35.28 -8.02 -6.54
CA MET A 1 35.92 -6.69 -6.62
C MET A 1 34.85 -5.72 -7.10
N TYR A 2 34.12 -5.12 -6.16
CA TYR A 2 33.05 -4.17 -6.49
C TYR A 2 33.69 -2.80 -6.69
N TYR A 3 33.70 -2.31 -7.93
CA TYR A 3 34.13 -0.96 -8.24
C TYR A 3 33.18 0.02 -7.55
N ILE A 4 33.74 0.87 -6.69
CA ILE A 4 33.11 2.10 -6.23
C ILE A 4 32.86 2.94 -7.48
N GLN A 5 31.61 3.05 -7.92
CA GLN A 5 31.24 4.18 -8.76
C GLN A 5 31.22 5.39 -7.85
N ASN A 6 32.20 6.28 -8.05
CA ASN A 6 32.06 7.66 -7.60
C ASN A 6 30.74 8.18 -8.19
N PHE A 7 29.78 8.53 -7.34
CA PHE A 7 28.62 9.32 -7.72
C PHE A 7 29.16 10.68 -8.18
N GLY A 8 29.46 10.79 -9.48
CA GLY A 8 30.16 11.93 -10.04
C GLY A 8 29.26 13.16 -10.06
N GLY A 9 29.76 14.29 -9.55
CA GLY A 9 29.14 15.60 -9.71
C GLY A 9 28.58 16.23 -8.43
N ASP A 10 28.28 15.44 -7.41
CA ASP A 10 27.64 15.95 -6.19
C ASP A 10 28.65 16.44 -5.15
N MET A 11 28.26 17.49 -4.41
CA MET A 11 28.98 17.98 -3.23
C MET A 11 29.20 16.83 -2.24
N LYS A 12 30.41 16.73 -1.67
CA LYS A 12 30.64 15.81 -0.54
C LYS A 12 30.00 16.42 0.70
N PHE A 13 28.93 15.79 1.18
CA PHE A 13 28.33 16.17 2.45
C PHE A 13 29.25 15.76 3.60
N GLU A 14 29.27 16.57 4.65
CA GLU A 14 30.05 16.35 5.86
C GLU A 14 29.09 16.21 7.03
N LEU A 15 29.31 15.20 7.89
CA LEU A 15 28.50 14.97 9.08
C LEU A 15 28.47 16.24 9.96
N ASN A 16 27.28 16.54 10.49
CA ASN A 16 26.97 17.70 11.32
C ASN A 16 27.12 19.08 10.66
N LYS A 17 27.33 19.16 9.34
CA LYS A 17 27.25 20.41 8.59
C LYS A 17 25.83 20.66 8.09
N THR A 18 25.48 21.94 7.97
CA THR A 18 24.19 22.41 7.46
C THR A 18 24.31 22.85 6.00
N TYR A 19 23.39 22.40 5.17
CA TYR A 19 23.26 22.72 3.75
C TYR A 19 21.80 23.15 3.50
N PHE A 20 21.56 24.42 3.13
CA PHE A 20 20.21 24.96 2.91
C PHE A 20 19.25 24.64 4.08
N GLY A 21 19.67 24.98 5.30
CA GLY A 21 18.91 24.69 6.51
C GLY A 21 18.90 23.22 6.96
N PHE A 22 19.36 22.26 6.15
CA PHE A 22 19.41 20.84 6.50
C PHE A 22 20.75 20.44 7.10
N LYS A 23 20.74 20.00 8.35
CA LYS A 23 21.90 19.42 9.01
C LYS A 23 21.99 17.93 8.73
N LEU A 24 23.12 17.48 8.19
CA LEU A 24 23.39 16.04 8.00
C LEU A 24 23.69 15.39 9.36
N LEU A 25 22.87 14.42 9.77
CA LEU A 25 23.01 13.72 11.05
C LEU A 25 23.72 12.37 10.90
N ARG A 26 23.51 11.68 9.77
CA ARG A 26 24.09 10.36 9.51
C ARG A 26 24.21 10.11 8.02
N GLU A 27 25.28 9.40 7.65
CA GLU A 27 25.52 8.90 6.31
C GLU A 27 26.05 7.46 6.43
N GLU A 28 25.51 6.55 5.64
CA GLU A 28 26.00 5.18 5.56
C GLU A 28 25.61 4.49 4.26
N LYS A 29 26.33 3.40 3.94
CA LYS A 29 26.03 2.56 2.77
C LYS A 29 25.04 1.46 3.14
N ILE A 30 24.03 1.27 2.29
CA ILE A 30 23.05 0.19 2.38
C ILE A 30 23.31 -0.75 1.21
N GLU A 31 23.98 -1.88 1.48
CA GLU A 31 24.49 -2.79 0.46
C GLU A 31 23.35 -3.47 -0.32
N GLU A 32 22.30 -3.86 0.40
CA GLU A 32 21.12 -4.58 -0.11
C GLU A 32 20.42 -3.85 -1.26
N ILE A 33 20.35 -2.53 -1.17
CA ILE A 33 19.72 -1.68 -2.20
C ILE A 33 20.75 -0.85 -3.00
N ASN A 34 22.04 -1.08 -2.76
CA ASN A 34 23.16 -0.34 -3.36
C ASN A 34 22.95 1.18 -3.35
N ALA A 35 22.65 1.72 -2.16
CA ALA A 35 22.41 3.14 -1.96
C ALA A 35 23.32 3.71 -0.86
N ILE A 36 23.57 5.02 -0.92
CA ILE A 36 24.03 5.81 0.23
C ILE A 36 22.78 6.39 0.89
N GLY A 37 22.54 5.99 2.14
CA GLY A 37 21.50 6.56 2.99
C GLY A 37 22.04 7.74 3.78
N MET A 38 21.34 8.88 3.71
CA MET A 38 21.64 10.09 4.47
C MET A 38 20.41 10.52 5.26
N ILE A 39 20.60 10.91 6.53
CA ILE A 39 19.53 11.43 7.40
C ILE A 39 19.81 12.90 7.68
N PHE A 40 18.85 13.76 7.36
CA PHE A 40 18.90 15.19 7.59
C PHE A 40 17.77 15.65 8.52
N GLU A 41 18.04 16.72 9.26
CA GLU A 41 17.01 17.51 9.95
C GLU A 41 17.12 18.97 9.49
N HIS A 42 15.99 19.57 9.10
CA HIS A 42 15.91 20.98 8.79
C HIS A 42 15.86 21.80 10.09
N GLU A 43 16.91 22.56 10.39
CA GLU A 43 17.14 23.18 11.70
C GLU A 43 16.04 24.18 12.08
N LYS A 44 15.51 24.93 11.10
CA LYS A 44 14.49 25.95 11.36
C LYS A 44 13.09 25.37 11.57
N SER A 45 12.65 24.46 10.70
CA SER A 45 11.27 23.94 10.70
C SER A 45 11.12 22.61 11.46
N GLY A 46 12.21 21.92 11.76
CA GLY A 46 12.21 20.59 12.35
C GLY A 46 11.80 19.46 11.39
N ALA A 47 11.69 19.72 10.09
CA ALA A 47 11.38 18.67 9.12
C ALA A 47 12.49 17.61 9.06
N ARG A 48 12.09 16.35 8.93
CA ARG A 48 13.01 15.22 8.84
C ARG A 48 13.07 14.75 7.40
N LEU A 49 14.27 14.46 6.93
CA LEU A 49 14.49 14.03 5.55
C LEU A 49 15.46 12.84 5.51
N ILE A 50 15.12 11.83 4.72
CA ILE A 50 16.03 10.76 4.33
C ILE A 50 16.29 10.87 2.83
N ALA A 51 17.56 10.81 2.44
CA ALA A 51 17.96 10.67 1.04
C ALA A 51 18.59 9.29 0.83
N LEU A 52 18.07 8.54 -0.14
CA LEU A 52 18.60 7.26 -0.62
C LEU A 52 19.22 7.44 -2.01
N LYS A 53 20.49 7.82 -2.07
CA LYS A 53 21.21 8.08 -3.32
C LYS A 53 21.68 6.80 -3.98
N ASN A 54 21.31 6.57 -5.23
CA ASN A 54 21.81 5.46 -6.06
C ASN A 54 21.81 5.84 -7.55
N ASN A 55 21.89 4.85 -8.44
CA ASN A 55 21.93 5.07 -9.90
C ASN A 55 20.58 4.85 -10.60
N ASP A 56 19.48 4.66 -9.85
CA ASP A 56 18.16 4.52 -10.43
C ASP A 56 17.71 5.88 -11.00
N ASP A 57 17.35 5.90 -12.27
CA ASP A 57 16.92 7.13 -12.93
C ASP A 57 15.46 7.50 -12.61
N ASN A 58 14.69 6.55 -12.06
CA ASN A 58 13.34 6.78 -11.60
C ASN A 58 13.34 7.34 -10.17
N LYS A 59 13.46 8.67 -10.07
CA LYS A 59 13.52 9.38 -8.80
C LYS A 59 12.17 9.33 -8.10
N VAL A 60 12.18 9.27 -6.78
CA VAL A 60 10.98 9.32 -5.93
C VAL A 60 11.13 10.42 -4.90
N PHE A 61 10.08 11.24 -4.79
CA PHE A 61 9.87 12.17 -3.69
C PHE A 61 8.65 11.68 -2.93
N SER A 62 8.72 11.68 -1.61
CA SER A 62 7.57 11.40 -0.75
C SER A 62 7.59 12.36 0.43
N ILE A 63 6.40 12.80 0.83
CA ILE A 63 6.21 13.48 2.11
C ILE A 63 5.07 12.80 2.86
N SER A 64 5.35 12.38 4.08
CA SER A 64 4.39 11.75 4.98
C SER A 64 4.20 12.55 6.24
N PHE A 65 2.99 12.53 6.78
CA PHE A 65 2.63 13.13 8.06
C PHE A 65 2.03 12.08 8.97
N LYS A 66 2.36 12.11 10.26
CA LYS A 66 1.61 11.33 11.25
C LYS A 66 0.26 12.00 11.47
N THR A 67 -0.81 11.35 11.06
CA THR A 67 -2.18 11.84 11.15
C THR A 67 -2.93 10.89 12.06
N ILE A 68 -3.30 11.36 13.26
CA ILE A 68 -3.88 10.50 14.31
C ILE A 68 -5.38 10.80 14.44
N PRO A 69 -6.26 9.98 13.82
CA PRO A 69 -7.71 10.06 14.00
C PRO A 69 -8.12 9.95 15.47
N LYS A 70 -9.27 10.55 15.81
CA LYS A 70 -9.87 10.45 17.14
C LYS A 70 -11.31 9.93 17.11
N ASP A 71 -11.80 9.63 15.92
CA ASP A 71 -13.16 9.23 15.60
C ASP A 71 -13.17 8.56 14.21
N ASP A 72 -14.34 8.08 13.79
CA ASP A 72 -14.59 7.42 12.51
C ASP A 72 -15.02 8.39 11.40
N THR A 73 -14.77 9.69 11.55
CA THR A 73 -15.21 10.69 10.56
C THR A 73 -14.43 10.66 9.25
N GLY A 74 -13.28 9.98 9.21
CA GLY A 74 -12.41 9.94 8.04
C GLY A 74 -11.68 11.25 7.75
N VAL A 75 -11.52 12.15 8.73
CA VAL A 75 -10.89 13.47 8.55
C VAL A 75 -9.52 13.43 7.86
N ALA A 76 -8.70 12.41 8.14
CA ALA A 76 -7.39 12.24 7.50
C ALA A 76 -7.53 11.93 6.00
N HIS A 77 -8.47 11.06 5.64
CA HIS A 77 -8.76 10.68 4.25
C HIS A 77 -9.39 11.83 3.47
N ILE A 78 -10.31 12.56 4.08
CA ILE A 78 -10.92 13.75 3.47
C ILE A 78 -9.86 14.82 3.21
N LEU A 79 -8.90 15.02 4.12
CA LEU A 79 -7.79 15.94 3.91
C LEU A 79 -6.84 15.49 2.81
N GLU A 80 -6.60 14.19 2.69
CA GLU A 80 -5.77 13.65 1.62
C GLU A 80 -6.29 14.04 0.24
N HIS A 81 -7.58 13.84 0.00
CA HIS A 81 -8.23 14.33 -1.22
C HIS A 81 -8.22 15.87 -1.32
N SER A 82 -8.63 16.55 -0.25
CA SER A 82 -8.88 17.99 -0.27
C SER A 82 -7.62 18.84 -0.47
N THR A 83 -6.47 18.39 0.02
CA THR A 83 -5.19 19.11 -0.16
C THR A 83 -4.75 19.12 -1.63
N LEU A 84 -5.16 18.12 -2.41
CA LEU A 84 -4.89 18.02 -3.85
C LEU A 84 -5.86 18.85 -4.72
N CYS A 85 -6.87 19.51 -4.13
CA CYS A 85 -7.84 20.38 -4.82
C CYS A 85 -7.38 21.85 -4.95
N GLY A 86 -6.10 22.04 -5.27
CA GLY A 86 -5.50 23.35 -5.48
C GLY A 86 -4.80 23.92 -4.26
N SER A 87 -3.83 24.78 -4.53
CA SER A 87 -2.98 25.41 -3.53
C SER A 87 -2.76 26.90 -3.83
N ARG A 88 -1.96 27.57 -3.02
CA ARG A 88 -1.58 28.98 -3.21
C ARG A 88 -0.89 29.23 -4.56
N LYS A 89 0.12 28.44 -4.92
CA LYS A 89 0.85 28.54 -6.20
C LYS A 89 0.07 27.96 -7.37
N PHE A 90 -0.68 26.87 -7.13
CA PHE A 90 -1.40 26.12 -8.15
C PHE A 90 -2.91 26.17 -7.88
N PRO A 91 -3.58 27.30 -8.19
CA PRO A 91 -4.95 27.56 -7.75
C PRO A 91 -6.03 26.86 -8.59
N SER A 92 -5.64 26.03 -9.57
CA SER A 92 -6.57 25.19 -10.31
C SER A 92 -7.37 24.31 -9.34
N LYS A 93 -8.60 23.98 -9.72
CA LYS A 93 -9.47 23.13 -8.91
C LYS A 93 -8.96 21.69 -8.82
N GLU A 94 -8.29 21.20 -9.86
CA GLU A 94 -7.82 19.81 -9.96
C GLU A 94 -6.37 19.71 -10.51
N PRO A 95 -5.35 20.33 -9.86
CA PRO A 95 -3.97 20.28 -10.36
C PRO A 95 -3.44 18.84 -10.49
N PHE A 96 -3.84 17.95 -9.58
CA PHE A 96 -3.49 16.54 -9.62
C PHE A 96 -3.89 15.87 -10.95
N LEU A 97 -5.12 16.10 -11.43
CA LEU A 97 -5.58 15.53 -12.70
C LEU A 97 -4.85 16.13 -13.91
N GLU A 98 -4.50 17.40 -13.85
CA GLU A 98 -3.72 18.05 -14.91
C GLU A 98 -2.27 17.54 -14.95
N LEU A 99 -1.67 17.22 -13.81
CA LEU A 99 -0.37 16.56 -13.75
C LEU A 99 -0.41 15.15 -14.35
N ILE A 100 -1.46 14.35 -14.08
CA ILE A 100 -1.61 13.01 -14.70
C ILE A 100 -1.54 13.10 -16.23
N LYS A 101 -2.14 14.15 -16.81
CA LYS A 101 -2.23 14.32 -18.26
C LYS A 101 -0.96 14.92 -18.88
N SER A 102 -0.22 15.75 -18.14
CA SER A 102 0.81 16.63 -18.71
C SER A 102 2.24 16.37 -18.21
N SER A 103 2.43 15.50 -17.21
CA SER A 103 3.74 15.09 -16.70
C SER A 103 4.26 13.81 -17.35
N LEU A 104 5.54 13.50 -17.12
CA LEU A 104 6.16 12.21 -17.42
C LEU A 104 6.29 11.35 -16.15
N ASN A 105 5.31 11.47 -15.24
CA ASN A 105 5.30 10.71 -14.01
C ASN A 105 5.37 9.20 -14.29
N THR A 106 6.10 8.49 -13.44
CA THR A 106 6.05 7.02 -13.37
C THR A 106 5.17 6.55 -12.21
N PHE A 107 4.90 7.43 -11.26
CA PHE A 107 3.94 7.25 -10.18
C PHE A 107 3.47 8.60 -9.68
N LEU A 108 2.18 8.71 -9.37
CA LEU A 108 1.57 9.91 -8.83
C LEU A 108 0.32 9.49 -8.06
N ASN A 109 0.35 9.61 -6.73
CA ASN A 109 -0.77 9.22 -5.88
C ASN A 109 -0.72 9.94 -4.53
N ALA A 110 -1.69 9.65 -3.67
CA ALA A 110 -1.63 9.87 -2.24
C ALA A 110 -2.37 8.73 -1.53
N MET A 111 -2.05 8.50 -0.26
CA MET A 111 -2.65 7.39 0.50
C MET A 111 -2.83 7.76 1.97
N THR A 112 -3.96 7.33 2.53
CA THR A 112 -4.25 7.40 3.97
C THR A 112 -4.17 6.01 4.60
N SER A 113 -3.25 5.84 5.55
CA SER A 113 -3.12 4.68 6.43
C SER A 113 -3.75 4.98 7.80
N PRO A 114 -3.87 4.00 8.72
CA PRO A 114 -4.51 4.20 10.02
C PRO A 114 -3.93 5.34 10.88
N ASP A 115 -2.66 5.70 10.70
CA ASP A 115 -1.96 6.70 11.51
C ASP A 115 -1.03 7.66 10.72
N LYS A 116 -1.11 7.63 9.39
CA LYS A 116 -0.32 8.48 8.52
C LYS A 116 -0.99 8.76 7.18
N THR A 117 -0.69 9.91 6.60
CA THR A 117 -1.02 10.24 5.21
C THR A 117 0.28 10.47 4.45
N THR A 118 0.41 9.90 3.25
CA THR A 118 1.63 9.94 2.43
C THR A 118 1.33 10.40 1.01
N TYR A 119 2.17 11.29 0.49
CA TYR A 119 2.01 11.91 -0.83
C TYR A 119 3.26 11.68 -1.69
N PRO A 120 3.37 10.53 -2.39
CA PRO A 120 4.53 10.22 -3.21
C PRO A 120 4.33 10.52 -4.70
N VAL A 121 5.41 10.97 -5.32
CA VAL A 121 5.54 11.15 -6.77
C VAL A 121 6.84 10.52 -7.27
N ALA A 122 6.84 10.07 -8.50
CA ALA A 122 8.04 9.56 -9.15
C ALA A 122 8.12 10.00 -10.61
N SER A 123 9.35 10.26 -11.07
CA SER A 123 9.61 10.59 -12.47
C SER A 123 11.03 10.21 -12.86
N ARG A 124 11.18 9.79 -14.12
CA ARG A 124 12.51 9.60 -14.74
C ARG A 124 13.09 10.92 -15.23
N ASN A 125 12.27 11.93 -15.47
CA ASN A 125 12.70 13.22 -15.99
C ASN A 125 13.02 14.20 -14.84
N ASP A 126 14.19 14.83 -14.87
CA ASP A 126 14.64 15.70 -13.76
C ASP A 126 13.77 16.94 -13.61
N LYS A 127 13.38 17.60 -14.70
CA LYS A 127 12.53 18.79 -14.65
C LYS A 127 11.13 18.46 -14.15
N ASP A 128 10.58 17.36 -14.66
CA ASP A 128 9.28 16.84 -14.22
C ASP A 128 9.28 16.48 -12.74
N PHE A 129 10.36 15.86 -12.26
CA PHE A 129 10.53 15.54 -10.85
C PHE A 129 10.41 16.78 -9.94
N PHE A 130 11.11 17.88 -10.28
CA PHE A 130 10.98 19.15 -9.55
C PHE A 130 9.57 19.75 -9.68
N ASN A 131 8.94 19.68 -10.85
CA ASN A 131 7.58 20.16 -11.06
C ASN A 131 6.58 19.42 -10.15
N LEU A 132 6.65 18.09 -10.12
CA LEU A 132 5.78 17.25 -9.29
C LEU A 132 6.02 17.53 -7.80
N MET A 133 7.28 17.63 -7.38
CA MET A 133 7.64 17.97 -6.00
C MET A 133 7.13 19.37 -5.61
N ASP A 134 7.20 20.37 -6.49
CA ASP A 134 6.68 21.72 -6.24
C ASP A 134 5.17 21.71 -5.99
N VAL A 135 4.42 21.04 -6.87
CA VAL A 135 2.95 20.96 -6.76
C VAL A 135 2.53 20.23 -5.48
N TYR A 136 3.18 19.13 -5.16
CA TYR A 136 2.87 18.34 -3.96
C TYR A 136 3.23 19.09 -2.67
N LEU A 137 4.39 19.76 -2.61
CA LEU A 137 4.78 20.54 -1.44
C LEU A 137 3.82 21.72 -1.20
N ASP A 138 3.40 22.45 -2.25
CA ASP A 138 2.45 23.54 -2.07
C ASP A 138 1.03 23.03 -1.73
N ALA A 139 0.63 21.87 -2.26
CA ALA A 139 -0.64 21.21 -1.94
C ALA A 139 -0.72 20.86 -0.43
N VAL A 140 0.31 20.23 0.13
CA VAL A 140 0.26 19.79 1.54
C VAL A 140 0.52 20.92 2.54
N PHE A 141 1.29 21.97 2.19
CA PHE A 141 1.59 23.06 3.13
C PHE A 141 0.68 24.28 2.99
N TYR A 142 0.21 24.57 1.77
CA TYR A 142 -0.60 25.75 1.48
C TYR A 142 -1.86 25.41 0.65
N PRO A 143 -2.68 24.43 1.09
CA PRO A 143 -3.88 24.04 0.37
C PRO A 143 -4.93 25.14 0.35
N ASN A 144 -5.75 25.14 -0.70
CA ASN A 144 -6.87 26.06 -0.87
C ASN A 144 -8.07 25.76 0.05
N ILE A 145 -7.99 24.70 0.86
CA ILE A 145 -9.03 24.30 1.81
C ILE A 145 -9.44 25.42 2.75
N TYR A 146 -8.54 26.36 3.09
CA TYR A 146 -8.87 27.50 3.99
C TYR A 146 -9.71 28.59 3.31
N LYS A 147 -9.70 28.64 1.98
CA LYS A 147 -10.32 29.70 1.19
C LYS A 147 -11.67 29.30 0.60
N TYR A 148 -11.84 28.01 0.28
CA TYR A 148 -13.01 27.49 -0.40
C TYR A 148 -13.61 26.31 0.38
N PRO A 149 -14.62 26.56 1.24
CA PRO A 149 -15.36 25.50 1.94
C PRO A 149 -15.97 24.46 0.98
N GLU A 150 -16.21 24.84 -0.28
CA GLU A 150 -16.69 23.94 -1.32
C GLU A 150 -15.76 22.75 -1.58
N ILE A 151 -14.45 22.86 -1.28
CA ILE A 151 -13.51 21.74 -1.38
C ILE A 151 -13.88 20.65 -0.36
N PHE A 152 -14.10 21.04 0.90
CA PHE A 152 -14.56 20.11 1.93
C PHE A 152 -15.92 19.50 1.59
N MET A 153 -16.85 20.32 1.08
CA MET A 153 -18.17 19.83 0.67
C MET A 153 -18.07 18.80 -0.47
N GLN A 154 -17.19 19.05 -1.45
CA GLN A 154 -16.98 18.15 -2.59
C GLN A 154 -16.32 16.85 -2.15
N GLU A 155 -15.13 16.94 -1.55
CA GLU A 155 -14.30 15.78 -1.27
C GLU A 155 -14.76 15.01 -0.03
N GLY A 156 -15.21 15.71 1.01
CA GLY A 156 -15.70 15.10 2.25
C GLY A 156 -17.18 14.73 2.16
N TRP A 157 -18.02 15.63 2.66
CA TRP A 157 -19.47 15.47 2.62
C TRP A 157 -20.20 16.81 2.70
N HIS A 158 -21.45 16.84 2.24
CA HIS A 158 -22.39 17.93 2.45
C HIS A 158 -23.85 17.45 2.34
N TYR A 159 -24.77 18.27 2.83
CA TYR A 159 -26.19 18.18 2.51
C TYR A 159 -26.44 18.80 1.13
N GLU A 160 -26.97 18.02 0.18
CA GLU A 160 -27.43 18.54 -1.10
C GLU A 160 -28.95 18.78 -1.05
N LEU A 161 -29.38 19.99 -1.43
CA LEU A 161 -30.79 20.35 -1.57
C LEU A 161 -30.99 21.21 -2.82
N GLU A 162 -31.60 20.64 -3.87
CA GLU A 162 -31.75 21.33 -5.15
C GLU A 162 -32.82 22.43 -5.12
N ASN A 163 -33.91 22.18 -4.41
CA ASN A 163 -35.04 23.08 -4.24
C ASN A 163 -35.85 22.68 -3.01
N ARG A 164 -36.76 23.57 -2.56
CA ARG A 164 -37.59 23.39 -1.36
C ARG A 164 -38.42 22.09 -1.35
N ASN A 165 -38.79 21.56 -2.51
CA ASN A 165 -39.61 20.34 -2.63
C ASN A 165 -38.77 19.05 -2.71
N ALA A 166 -37.47 19.13 -2.99
CA ALA A 166 -36.58 17.98 -3.06
C ALA A 166 -36.23 17.46 -1.65
N PRO A 167 -35.98 16.15 -1.44
CA PRO A 167 -35.41 15.66 -0.20
C PRO A 167 -33.96 16.16 -0.02
N ILE A 168 -33.51 16.31 1.22
CA ILE A 168 -32.08 16.47 1.52
C ILE A 168 -31.41 15.12 1.33
N ILE A 169 -30.24 15.08 0.68
CA ILE A 169 -29.39 13.89 0.53
C ILE A 169 -27.96 14.18 1.00
N TYR A 170 -27.24 13.17 1.46
CA TYR A 170 -25.78 13.27 1.63
C TYR A 170 -25.07 13.10 0.28
N LYS A 171 -24.03 13.90 0.05
CA LYS A 171 -23.08 13.72 -1.05
C LYS A 171 -21.68 14.09 -0.64
N GLY A 172 -20.69 13.52 -1.32
CA GLY A 172 -19.26 13.79 -1.19
C GLY A 172 -18.45 12.68 -1.83
N VAL A 173 -17.20 12.94 -2.23
CA VAL A 173 -16.34 11.93 -2.87
C VAL A 173 -16.01 10.81 -1.88
N VAL A 174 -15.37 11.14 -0.76
CA VAL A 174 -14.97 10.17 0.27
C VAL A 174 -16.19 9.51 0.92
N PHE A 175 -17.26 10.26 1.16
CA PHE A 175 -18.52 9.66 1.64
C PHE A 175 -19.03 8.53 0.74
N ASN A 176 -19.05 8.74 -0.58
CA ASN A 176 -19.50 7.74 -1.54
C ASN A 176 -18.47 6.62 -1.74
N GLU A 177 -17.18 6.96 -1.73
CA GLU A 177 -16.10 5.98 -1.76
C GLU A 177 -16.21 5.00 -0.60
N MET A 178 -16.37 5.50 0.63
CA MET A 178 -16.45 4.65 1.82
C MET A 178 -17.75 3.86 1.89
N LYS A 179 -18.87 4.38 1.35
CA LYS A 179 -20.07 3.57 1.11
C LYS A 179 -19.79 2.40 0.17
N GLY A 180 -19.02 2.63 -0.89
CA GLY A 180 -18.56 1.58 -1.80
C GLY A 180 -17.59 0.60 -1.13
N ALA A 181 -16.59 1.09 -0.42
CA ALA A 181 -15.58 0.28 0.24
C ALA A 181 -16.19 -0.66 1.29
N LEU A 182 -17.10 -0.15 2.13
CA LEU A 182 -17.82 -0.93 3.14
C LEU A 182 -18.98 -1.77 2.57
N SER A 183 -19.13 -1.85 1.24
CA SER A 183 -19.93 -2.91 0.62
C SER A 183 -19.14 -4.22 0.46
N SER A 184 -17.80 -4.16 0.54
CA SER A 184 -16.93 -5.33 0.50
C SER A 184 -16.86 -6.00 1.88
N PRO A 185 -17.25 -7.28 2.03
CA PRO A 185 -17.16 -8.01 3.29
C PRO A 185 -15.72 -8.10 3.81
N GLU A 186 -14.74 -8.15 2.90
CA GLU A 186 -13.31 -8.21 3.25
C GLU A 186 -12.82 -6.89 3.83
N ARG A 187 -13.31 -5.75 3.33
CA ARG A 187 -12.98 -4.44 3.92
C ARG A 187 -13.60 -4.28 5.29
N ILE A 188 -14.86 -4.67 5.47
CA ILE A 188 -15.50 -4.71 6.79
C ILE A 188 -14.68 -5.61 7.74
N LEU A 189 -14.30 -6.81 7.31
CA LEU A 189 -13.51 -7.73 8.12
C LEU A 189 -12.15 -7.14 8.51
N GLY A 190 -11.44 -6.50 7.58
CA GLY A 190 -10.15 -5.85 7.85
C GLY A 190 -10.26 -4.78 8.93
N THR A 191 -11.25 -3.89 8.84
CA THR A 191 -11.53 -2.88 9.86
C THR A 191 -11.87 -3.53 11.21
N LEU A 192 -12.71 -4.57 11.22
CA LEU A 192 -13.04 -5.30 12.44
C LEU A 192 -11.83 -6.00 13.06
N ASN A 193 -10.96 -6.61 12.26
CA ASN A 193 -9.71 -7.24 12.71
C ASN A 193 -8.86 -6.23 13.48
N GLN A 194 -8.61 -5.05 12.90
CA GLN A 194 -7.84 -3.99 13.56
C GLN A 194 -8.55 -3.49 14.83
N ASN A 195 -9.81 -3.08 14.71
CA ASN A 195 -10.56 -2.47 15.82
C ASN A 195 -10.69 -3.41 17.03
N SER A 196 -10.81 -4.72 16.77
CA SER A 196 -10.91 -5.75 17.81
C SER A 196 -9.66 -5.89 18.68
N LEU A 197 -8.50 -5.53 18.13
CA LEU A 197 -7.21 -5.68 18.80
C LEU A 197 -6.80 -4.41 19.54
N PHE A 198 -7.20 -3.22 19.08
CA PHE A 198 -6.67 -1.96 19.58
C PHE A 198 -7.72 -0.99 20.18
N PRO A 199 -8.51 -1.41 21.18
CA PRO A 199 -9.60 -0.58 21.72
C PRO A 199 -9.15 0.71 22.44
N ASP A 200 -7.89 0.79 22.87
CA ASP A 200 -7.39 1.88 23.74
C ASP A 200 -6.60 2.95 22.99
N ASN A 201 -6.36 2.81 21.68
CA ASN A 201 -5.61 3.80 20.89
C ASN A 201 -6.28 4.09 19.54
N THR A 202 -5.63 4.91 18.70
CA THR A 202 -6.17 5.39 17.42
C THR A 202 -6.58 4.29 16.44
N TYR A 203 -6.01 3.09 16.54
CA TYR A 203 -6.28 2.00 15.59
C TYR A 203 -7.68 1.39 15.77
N ARG A 204 -8.44 1.78 16.81
CA ARG A 204 -9.87 1.46 16.92
C ARG A 204 -10.76 2.16 15.89
N PHE A 205 -10.25 3.22 15.26
CA PHE A 205 -11.01 4.05 14.34
C PHE A 205 -10.69 3.68 12.88
N ASN A 206 -11.70 3.82 12.03
CA ASN A 206 -11.52 3.75 10.59
C ASN A 206 -11.01 5.09 10.05
N ALA A 207 -9.70 5.18 9.82
CA ALA A 207 -9.08 6.39 9.25
C ALA A 207 -9.62 6.78 7.87
N GLY A 208 -10.18 5.83 7.11
CA GLY A 208 -10.87 6.09 5.85
C GLY A 208 -12.24 6.76 6.00
N GLY A 209 -12.86 6.59 7.17
CA GLY A 209 -14.19 7.09 7.52
C GLY A 209 -15.29 6.02 7.43
N ASP A 210 -16.17 5.99 8.41
CA ASP A 210 -17.43 5.24 8.35
C ASP A 210 -18.54 6.18 7.86
N PRO A 211 -19.27 5.85 6.78
CA PRO A 211 -20.37 6.67 6.26
C PRO A 211 -21.43 7.08 7.29
N GLU A 212 -21.60 6.33 8.39
CA GLU A 212 -22.50 6.73 9.47
C GLU A 212 -21.98 7.96 10.25
N TYR A 213 -20.66 8.10 10.38
CA TYR A 213 -19.96 9.13 11.16
C TYR A 213 -19.29 10.21 10.32
N ILE A 214 -19.00 9.97 9.03
CA ILE A 214 -18.48 11.01 8.12
C ILE A 214 -19.32 12.30 8.20
N PRO A 215 -20.67 12.25 8.20
CA PRO A 215 -21.51 13.45 8.34
C PRO A 215 -21.45 14.18 9.68
N GLU A 216 -20.65 13.71 10.64
CA GLU A 216 -20.42 14.40 11.90
C GLU A 216 -19.22 15.35 11.84
N LEU A 217 -18.33 15.18 10.85
CA LEU A 217 -17.16 16.04 10.66
C LEU A 217 -17.58 17.46 10.33
N THR A 218 -17.15 18.42 11.16
CA THR A 218 -17.32 19.84 10.87
C THR A 218 -16.16 20.38 10.04
N TYR A 219 -16.42 21.47 9.30
CA TYR A 219 -15.38 22.14 8.53
C TYR A 219 -14.26 22.71 9.42
N ASP A 220 -14.58 23.18 10.62
CA ASP A 220 -13.57 23.70 11.57
C ASP A 220 -12.67 22.58 12.09
N GLU A 221 -13.22 21.42 12.47
CA GLU A 221 -12.42 20.25 12.87
C GLU A 221 -11.52 19.76 11.74
N PHE A 222 -12.03 19.74 10.51
CA PHE A 222 -11.27 19.43 9.31
C PHE A 222 -10.08 20.39 9.12
N LEU A 223 -10.29 21.70 9.25
CA LEU A 223 -9.21 22.69 9.15
C LEU A 223 -8.21 22.61 10.30
N ASP A 224 -8.68 22.35 11.52
CA ASP A 224 -7.85 22.21 12.71
C ASP A 224 -6.98 20.95 12.66
N PHE A 225 -7.51 19.86 12.10
CA PHE A 225 -6.72 18.65 11.86
C PHE A 225 -5.54 18.93 10.91
N HIS A 226 -5.77 19.68 9.83
CA HIS A 226 -4.68 20.12 8.94
C HIS A 226 -3.68 21.01 9.68
N ARG A 227 -4.14 22.05 10.38
CA ARG A 227 -3.27 22.98 11.14
C ARG A 227 -2.37 22.23 12.12
N LYS A 228 -2.91 21.20 12.78
CA LYS A 228 -2.17 20.38 13.75
C LYS A 228 -1.15 19.47 13.09
N TYR A 229 -1.57 18.65 12.12
CA TYR A 229 -0.75 17.51 11.67
C TYR A 229 0.10 17.80 10.43
N TYR A 230 -0.21 18.82 9.62
CA TYR A 230 0.51 19.14 8.37
C TYR A 230 1.65 20.15 8.57
N HIS A 231 2.13 20.32 9.81
CA HIS A 231 3.32 21.13 10.09
C HIS A 231 4.61 20.38 9.71
N PRO A 232 5.65 21.04 9.16
CA PRO A 232 6.91 20.37 8.80
C PRO A 232 7.59 19.60 9.92
N SER A 233 7.48 20.04 11.18
CA SER A 233 8.01 19.29 12.34
C SER A 233 7.42 17.88 12.46
N ASN A 234 6.21 17.66 11.94
CA ASN A 234 5.54 16.35 11.89
C ASN A 234 5.73 15.62 10.54
N SER A 235 6.52 16.17 9.63
CA SER A 235 6.77 15.60 8.29
C SER A 235 7.99 14.67 8.24
N TYR A 236 7.91 13.71 7.32
CA TYR A 236 8.93 12.73 6.97
C TYR A 236 9.10 12.76 5.45
N ILE A 237 10.23 13.28 4.98
CA ILE A 237 10.49 13.50 3.55
C ILE A 237 11.48 12.45 3.03
N LEU A 238 11.14 11.75 1.95
CA LEU A 238 12.07 10.87 1.24
C LEU A 238 12.50 11.49 -0.08
N LEU A 239 13.80 11.42 -0.37
CA LEU A 239 14.39 11.57 -1.69
C LEU A 239 15.07 10.26 -2.09
N TYR A 240 14.79 9.75 -3.29
CA TYR A 240 15.36 8.50 -3.79
C TYR A 240 15.80 8.63 -5.25
N GLY A 241 16.90 7.96 -5.60
CA GLY A 241 17.33 7.77 -6.99
C GLY A 241 18.66 8.47 -7.28
N ASN A 242 18.85 8.85 -8.53
CA ASN A 242 20.06 9.50 -9.02
C ASN A 242 20.03 11.04 -8.99
N GLY A 243 18.97 11.65 -8.44
CA GLY A 243 18.78 13.11 -8.37
C GLY A 243 19.87 13.86 -7.62
N ASP A 244 20.05 15.14 -7.94
CA ASP A 244 21.04 16.03 -7.33
C ASP A 244 20.53 16.52 -5.98
N ILE A 245 20.98 15.87 -4.91
CA ILE A 245 20.52 16.12 -3.53
C ILE A 245 20.77 17.58 -3.13
N GLU A 246 21.85 18.21 -3.59
CA GLU A 246 22.11 19.61 -3.26
C GLU A 246 21.02 20.54 -3.83
N LYS A 247 20.61 20.30 -5.08
CA LYS A 247 19.50 21.04 -5.70
C LYS A 247 18.16 20.73 -5.03
N GLU A 248 17.92 19.47 -4.68
CA GLU A 248 16.68 19.04 -4.01
C GLU A 248 16.53 19.68 -2.62
N LEU A 249 17.58 19.63 -1.78
CA LEU A 249 17.58 20.25 -0.46
C LEU A 249 17.36 21.77 -0.55
N ARG A 250 18.10 22.45 -1.42
CA ARG A 250 17.93 23.89 -1.65
C ARG A 250 16.52 24.25 -2.08
N PHE A 251 15.96 23.48 -3.02
CA PHE A 251 14.62 23.71 -3.52
C PHE A 251 13.57 23.60 -2.41
N ILE A 252 13.64 22.55 -1.58
CA ILE A 252 12.71 22.30 -0.48
C ILE A 252 12.83 23.40 0.60
N ASP A 253 14.05 23.82 0.94
CA ASP A 253 14.29 24.89 1.90
C ASP A 253 13.74 26.24 1.42
N GLU A 254 14.28 26.76 0.32
CA GLU A 254 14.02 28.13 -0.17
C GLU A 254 12.56 28.38 -0.51
N ASN A 255 11.82 27.35 -0.96
CA ASN A 255 10.43 27.49 -1.39
C ASN A 255 9.41 27.20 -0.29
N TYR A 256 9.77 26.38 0.71
CA TYR A 256 8.80 25.83 1.67
C TYR A 256 9.30 25.92 3.10
N LEU A 257 10.32 25.14 3.46
CA LEU A 257 10.65 24.89 4.87
C LEU A 257 11.24 26.11 5.58
N SER A 258 11.88 27.03 4.85
CA SER A 258 12.38 28.29 5.40
C SER A 258 11.26 29.19 5.96
N ASN A 259 10.00 28.95 5.60
CA ASN A 259 8.84 29.75 6.02
C ASN A 259 8.23 29.31 7.36
N PHE A 260 8.76 28.25 7.98
CA PHE A 260 8.23 27.67 9.21
C PHE A 260 9.25 27.76 10.34
N ASP A 261 8.76 27.86 11.57
CA ASP A 261 9.54 27.71 12.79
C ASP A 261 9.15 26.40 13.47
N LYS A 262 10.13 25.69 14.03
CA LYS A 262 9.94 24.38 14.67
C LYS A 262 8.90 24.49 15.78
N THR A 263 7.96 23.55 15.79
CA THR A 263 6.94 23.41 16.83
C THR A 263 6.88 21.97 17.33
N ASP A 264 6.31 21.79 18.50
CA ASP A 264 5.91 20.47 18.98
C ASP A 264 4.57 20.09 18.38
N VAL A 265 4.44 18.84 17.91
CA VAL A 265 3.21 18.28 17.36
C VAL A 265 2.94 16.96 18.08
N ASP A 266 1.94 16.98 18.95
CA ASP A 266 1.50 15.77 19.63
C ASP A 266 0.81 14.80 18.66
N SER A 267 1.61 13.84 18.17
CA SER A 267 1.23 12.73 17.32
C SER A 267 1.63 11.37 17.91
N ALA A 268 1.89 11.30 19.21
CA ALA A 268 2.26 10.06 19.88
C ALA A 268 1.10 9.04 19.84
N ILE A 269 1.44 7.76 19.73
CA ILE A 269 0.48 6.65 19.78
C ILE A 269 0.94 5.75 20.92
N GLU A 270 0.07 5.56 21.90
CA GLU A 270 0.35 4.65 23.00
C GLU A 270 0.16 3.19 22.56
N GLU A 271 0.98 2.32 23.15
CA GLU A 271 0.87 0.88 22.91
C GLU A 271 -0.40 0.33 23.57
N GLN A 272 -1.11 -0.49 22.83
CA GLN A 272 -2.20 -1.28 23.34
C GLN A 272 -1.67 -2.36 24.29
N LYS A 273 -2.26 -2.42 25.49
CA LYS A 273 -1.94 -3.46 26.47
C LYS A 273 -2.48 -4.82 26.02
N PRO A 274 -1.72 -5.91 26.25
CA PRO A 274 -2.21 -7.27 26.05
C PRO A 274 -3.54 -7.52 26.77
N PHE A 275 -4.42 -8.33 26.15
CA PHE A 275 -5.67 -8.73 26.81
C PHE A 275 -5.39 -9.80 27.86
N GLU A 276 -6.23 -9.86 28.89
CA GLU A 276 -6.17 -10.94 29.87
C GLU A 276 -6.54 -12.28 29.23
N THR A 277 -7.56 -12.27 28.37
CA THR A 277 -8.02 -13.41 27.56
C THR A 277 -8.39 -12.94 26.15
N PRO A 278 -8.27 -13.80 25.13
CA PRO A 278 -8.71 -13.47 23.78
C PRO A 278 -10.18 -13.03 23.76
N VAL A 279 -10.49 -12.07 22.89
CA VAL A 279 -11.85 -11.50 22.75
C VAL A 279 -12.58 -12.13 21.56
N GLU A 280 -13.91 -12.22 21.64
CA GLU A 280 -14.73 -12.67 20.51
C GLU A 280 -15.70 -11.57 20.08
N ILE A 281 -15.77 -11.31 18.78
CA ILE A 281 -16.63 -10.27 18.19
C ILE A 281 -17.49 -10.89 17.09
N GLY A 282 -18.77 -10.55 17.09
CA GLY A 282 -19.71 -10.90 16.03
C GLY A 282 -20.23 -9.64 15.35
N ASP A 283 -20.28 -9.63 14.02
CA ASP A 283 -20.87 -8.54 13.25
C ASP A 283 -21.49 -9.05 11.94
N PHE A 284 -22.09 -8.15 11.17
CA PHE A 284 -22.80 -8.44 9.94
C PHE A 284 -22.31 -7.63 8.75
N TYR A 285 -22.31 -8.25 7.57
CA TYR A 285 -22.14 -7.55 6.30
C TYR A 285 -23.39 -7.68 5.43
N PRO A 286 -23.67 -6.69 4.55
CA PRO A 286 -24.88 -6.72 3.75
C PRO A 286 -24.80 -7.73 2.60
N ILE A 287 -25.89 -8.45 2.37
CA ILE A 287 -26.12 -9.23 1.14
C ILE A 287 -27.50 -8.90 0.57
N SER A 288 -27.68 -9.13 -0.73
CA SER A 288 -28.97 -8.89 -1.39
C SER A 288 -30.08 -9.75 -0.76
N ALA A 289 -31.31 -9.23 -0.67
CA ALA A 289 -32.46 -9.99 -0.18
C ALA A 289 -32.71 -11.31 -0.94
N LYS A 290 -32.33 -11.37 -2.23
CA LYS A 290 -32.48 -12.56 -3.10
C LYS A 290 -31.32 -13.54 -2.99
N GLU A 291 -30.23 -13.15 -2.36
CA GLU A 291 -29.01 -13.94 -2.26
C GLU A 291 -29.13 -15.05 -1.21
N ASN A 292 -28.48 -16.19 -1.42
CA ASN A 292 -28.38 -17.22 -0.41
C ASN A 292 -27.32 -16.83 0.65
N SER A 293 -27.69 -16.88 1.93
CA SER A 293 -26.83 -16.60 3.08
C SER A 293 -26.06 -17.82 3.60
N ALA A 294 -26.42 -19.04 3.16
CA ALA A 294 -25.75 -20.26 3.58
C ALA A 294 -24.28 -20.29 3.10
N ASP A 295 -23.39 -20.81 3.94
CA ASP A 295 -21.94 -20.94 3.68
C ASP A 295 -21.27 -19.63 3.24
N LYS A 296 -21.63 -18.51 3.86
CA LYS A 296 -21.10 -17.17 3.54
C LYS A 296 -20.56 -16.42 4.75
N THR A 297 -20.41 -17.11 5.88
CA THR A 297 -19.78 -16.53 7.07
C THR A 297 -18.28 -16.44 6.87
N TYR A 298 -17.70 -15.35 7.38
CA TYR A 298 -16.26 -15.18 7.51
C TYR A 298 -15.89 -15.49 8.95
N LEU A 299 -14.85 -16.31 9.13
CA LEU A 299 -14.22 -16.53 10.44
C LEU A 299 -12.80 -15.97 10.37
N SER A 300 -12.43 -15.15 11.34
CA SER A 300 -11.07 -14.62 11.45
C SER A 300 -10.51 -14.86 12.84
N MET A 301 -9.23 -15.19 12.94
CA MET A 301 -8.49 -15.27 14.19
C MET A 301 -7.26 -14.39 14.10
N ASN A 302 -7.16 -13.39 14.97
CA ASN A 302 -6.16 -12.33 14.89
C ASN A 302 -5.26 -12.32 16.12
N PHE A 303 -3.97 -12.03 15.92
CA PHE A 303 -2.95 -12.01 16.99
C PHE A 303 -2.06 -10.78 16.81
N VAL A 304 -1.83 -9.99 17.86
CA VAL A 304 -0.81 -8.91 17.80
C VAL A 304 0.59 -9.48 17.94
N ILE A 305 1.50 -9.01 17.10
CA ILE A 305 2.85 -9.53 16.94
C ILE A 305 3.87 -8.39 17.06
N GLY A 306 4.51 -8.29 18.23
CA GLY A 306 5.68 -7.42 18.42
C GLY A 306 5.46 -5.95 18.03
N LYS A 307 6.40 -5.38 17.25
CA LYS A 307 6.46 -3.96 16.87
C LYS A 307 6.85 -3.81 15.40
N SER A 308 6.36 -2.76 14.72
CA SER A 308 6.69 -2.50 13.31
C SER A 308 8.19 -2.29 13.06
N TYR A 309 8.91 -1.83 14.07
CA TYR A 309 10.35 -1.59 13.99
C TYR A 309 11.23 -2.81 14.33
N ASP A 310 10.64 -3.98 14.64
CA ASP A 310 11.38 -5.23 14.78
C ASP A 310 11.50 -5.94 13.41
N SER A 311 12.46 -5.49 12.60
CA SER A 311 12.61 -5.96 11.22
C SER A 311 12.91 -7.47 11.13
N LEU A 312 13.65 -8.03 12.10
CA LEU A 312 13.93 -9.48 12.14
C LEU A 312 12.63 -10.26 12.39
N LEU A 313 11.85 -9.87 13.40
CA LEU A 313 10.58 -10.51 13.70
C LEU A 313 9.61 -10.40 12.52
N ASN A 314 9.44 -9.22 11.95
CA ASN A 314 8.49 -8.98 10.86
C ASN A 314 8.87 -9.76 9.60
N THR A 315 10.19 -9.89 9.31
CA THR A 315 10.69 -10.78 8.26
C THR A 315 10.34 -12.24 8.56
N GLY A 316 10.58 -12.69 9.80
CA GLY A 316 10.27 -14.04 10.24
C GLY A 316 8.79 -14.39 10.15
N ILE A 317 7.91 -13.47 10.53
CA ILE A 317 6.45 -13.65 10.51
C ILE A 317 5.91 -13.64 9.09
N ASN A 318 6.45 -12.80 8.19
CA ASN A 318 6.11 -12.85 6.77
C ASN A 318 6.49 -14.21 6.13
N ILE A 319 7.64 -14.78 6.50
CA ILE A 319 8.03 -16.12 6.04
C ILE A 319 7.14 -17.19 6.68
N LEU A 320 6.80 -17.06 7.97
CA LEU A 320 5.89 -17.97 8.66
C LEU A 320 4.48 -17.95 8.05
N LYS A 321 3.97 -16.79 7.64
CA LYS A 321 2.71 -16.67 6.90
C LYS A 321 2.73 -17.54 5.65
N TYR A 322 3.81 -17.45 4.87
CA TYR A 322 3.97 -18.25 3.67
C TYR A 322 3.95 -19.75 3.98
N ILE A 323 4.70 -20.16 5.02
CA ILE A 323 4.74 -21.55 5.49
C ILE A 323 3.34 -22.03 5.88
N LEU A 324 2.60 -21.25 6.67
CA LEU A 324 1.34 -21.68 7.26
C LEU A 324 0.17 -21.64 6.28
N LEU A 325 0.13 -20.69 5.36
CA LEU A 325 -1.09 -20.32 4.61
C LEU A 325 -0.92 -20.16 3.10
N ASP A 326 0.23 -19.71 2.59
CA ASP A 326 0.35 -19.37 1.16
C ASP A 326 0.98 -20.47 0.31
N SER A 327 1.87 -21.29 0.89
CA SER A 327 2.49 -22.41 0.18
C SER A 327 1.46 -23.44 -0.29
N SER A 328 1.69 -24.10 -1.43
CA SER A 328 0.89 -25.26 -1.84
C SER A 328 0.95 -26.42 -0.84
N ALA A 329 2.00 -26.47 -0.02
CA ALA A 329 2.20 -27.45 1.05
C ALA A 329 1.83 -26.89 2.46
N ALA A 330 1.15 -25.74 2.52
CA ALA A 330 0.83 -25.04 3.76
C ALA A 330 0.00 -25.91 4.74
N PRO A 331 0.55 -26.27 5.92
CA PRO A 331 -0.07 -27.24 6.81
C PRO A 331 -1.32 -26.71 7.51
N LEU A 332 -1.36 -25.41 7.85
CA LEU A 332 -2.53 -24.80 8.51
C LEU A 332 -3.67 -24.60 7.51
N LYS A 333 -3.40 -24.06 6.32
CA LYS A 333 -4.39 -23.98 5.24
C LYS A 333 -4.98 -25.36 4.93
N LYS A 334 -4.14 -26.38 4.76
CA LYS A 334 -4.59 -27.75 4.53
C LYS A 334 -5.48 -28.27 5.66
N ALA A 335 -5.07 -28.12 6.92
CA ALA A 335 -5.87 -28.58 8.06
C ALA A 335 -7.26 -27.94 8.12
N LEU A 336 -7.35 -26.63 7.80
CA LEU A 336 -8.60 -25.89 7.79
C LEU A 336 -9.55 -26.33 6.66
N ILE A 337 -9.00 -26.60 5.47
CA ILE A 337 -9.76 -27.12 4.32
C ILE A 337 -10.20 -28.58 4.57
N ASP A 338 -9.29 -29.44 5.04
CA ASP A 338 -9.58 -30.86 5.31
C ASP A 338 -10.64 -31.03 6.42
N ALA A 339 -10.67 -30.13 7.40
CA ALA A 339 -11.71 -30.07 8.43
C ALA A 339 -13.06 -29.52 7.94
N ASN A 340 -13.15 -29.15 6.64
CA ASN A 340 -14.34 -28.57 6.01
C ASN A 340 -14.84 -27.33 6.76
N ILE A 341 -13.93 -26.48 7.25
CA ILE A 341 -14.30 -25.27 7.99
C ILE A 341 -14.85 -24.22 7.02
N GLY A 342 -14.20 -24.02 5.89
CA GLY A 342 -14.67 -23.16 4.80
C GLY A 342 -14.06 -23.58 3.47
N LYS A 343 -14.34 -22.81 2.42
CA LYS A 343 -13.90 -23.15 1.05
C LYS A 343 -12.65 -22.40 0.62
N ASP A 344 -12.33 -21.31 1.31
CA ASP A 344 -11.16 -20.51 1.01
C ASP A 344 -10.51 -20.02 2.31
N VAL A 345 -9.17 -20.06 2.34
CA VAL A 345 -8.34 -19.82 3.51
C VAL A 345 -7.09 -19.06 3.09
N PHE A 346 -6.82 -17.96 3.77
CA PHE A 346 -5.66 -17.11 3.53
C PHE A 346 -5.24 -16.40 4.82
N GLY A 347 -4.03 -15.82 4.78
CA GLY A 347 -3.49 -15.05 5.88
C GLY A 347 -3.17 -13.62 5.50
N GLU A 348 -3.36 -12.71 6.44
CA GLU A 348 -2.95 -11.32 6.34
C GLU A 348 -1.97 -11.00 7.45
N TYR A 349 -1.00 -10.14 7.16
CA TYR A 349 -0.07 -9.62 8.16
C TYR A 349 0.07 -8.13 7.91
N GLU A 350 -0.50 -7.35 8.83
CA GLU A 350 -0.44 -5.89 8.82
C GLU A 350 0.73 -5.47 9.70
N ASP A 351 1.77 -4.91 9.10
CA ASP A 351 3.02 -4.53 9.76
C ASP A 351 3.38 -3.04 9.60
N ASP A 352 2.44 -2.25 9.10
CA ASP A 352 2.58 -0.82 8.84
C ASP A 352 1.88 0.06 9.91
N ILE A 353 1.62 -0.53 11.09
CA ILE A 353 1.11 0.13 12.30
C ILE A 353 2.03 -0.15 13.50
N LEU A 354 1.93 0.60 14.61
CA LEU A 354 2.84 0.50 15.76
C LEU A 354 3.01 -0.93 16.30
N GLN A 355 1.92 -1.68 16.40
CA GLN A 355 1.87 -3.08 16.83
C GLN A 355 1.28 -3.92 15.70
N PRO A 356 2.12 -4.59 14.89
CA PRO A 356 1.65 -5.45 13.81
C PRO A 356 0.67 -6.51 14.28
N TYR A 357 -0.18 -7.01 13.39
CA TYR A 357 -1.04 -8.17 13.69
C TYR A 357 -1.14 -9.14 12.53
N PHE A 358 -1.36 -10.41 12.89
CA PHE A 358 -1.52 -11.53 11.97
C PHE A 358 -2.96 -12.03 12.02
N SER A 359 -3.58 -12.21 10.86
CA SER A 359 -4.95 -12.72 10.71
C SER A 359 -4.97 -14.04 9.95
N ILE A 360 -5.65 -15.04 10.51
CA ILE A 360 -5.99 -16.31 9.84
C ILE A 360 -7.46 -16.21 9.45
N ILE A 361 -7.76 -16.21 8.15
CA ILE A 361 -9.12 -15.95 7.66
C ILE A 361 -9.65 -17.15 6.89
N VAL A 362 -10.90 -17.53 7.18
CA VAL A 362 -11.65 -18.55 6.45
C VAL A 362 -12.93 -17.95 5.88
N LYS A 363 -13.10 -18.06 4.57
CA LYS A 363 -14.29 -17.62 3.82
C LYS A 363 -15.17 -18.80 3.44
N ASN A 364 -16.43 -18.46 3.17
CA ASN A 364 -17.48 -19.40 2.81
C ASN A 364 -17.71 -20.48 3.88
N SER A 365 -17.83 -20.02 5.13
CA SER A 365 -18.02 -20.83 6.33
C SER A 365 -19.43 -20.64 6.92
N SER A 366 -19.66 -21.18 8.11
CA SER A 366 -20.84 -20.94 8.95
C SER A 366 -20.41 -20.65 10.40
N GLU A 367 -21.25 -19.92 11.15
CA GLU A 367 -20.98 -19.56 12.54
C GLU A 367 -20.80 -20.78 13.45
N GLU A 368 -21.52 -21.88 13.20
CA GLU A 368 -21.43 -23.12 13.98
C GLU A 368 -20.05 -23.77 13.89
N ARG A 369 -19.25 -23.42 12.88
CA ARG A 369 -17.88 -23.92 12.70
C ARG A 369 -16.85 -23.12 13.49
N LYS A 370 -17.21 -22.04 14.18
CA LYS A 370 -16.29 -21.18 14.95
C LYS A 370 -15.43 -21.95 15.96
N GLU A 371 -16.02 -22.82 16.78
CA GLU A 371 -15.25 -23.58 17.78
C GLU A 371 -14.35 -24.63 17.12
N LEU A 372 -14.81 -25.27 16.05
CA LEU A 372 -13.98 -26.18 15.27
C LEU A 372 -12.81 -25.44 14.59
N PHE A 373 -13.05 -24.22 14.11
CA PHE A 373 -12.03 -23.34 13.55
C PHE A 373 -10.94 -23.02 14.57
N LYS A 374 -11.31 -22.46 15.73
CA LYS A 374 -10.39 -22.15 16.83
C LYS A 374 -9.56 -23.38 17.23
N LYS A 375 -10.24 -24.51 17.45
CA LYS A 375 -9.59 -25.77 17.81
C LYS A 375 -8.60 -26.23 16.74
N THR A 376 -8.98 -26.19 15.47
CA THR A 376 -8.13 -26.63 14.35
C THR A 376 -6.90 -25.77 14.20
N VAL A 377 -7.02 -24.44 14.38
CA VAL A 377 -5.88 -23.51 14.39
C VAL A 377 -4.91 -23.88 15.52
N TYR A 378 -5.38 -23.90 16.77
CA TYR A 378 -4.51 -24.17 17.91
C TYR A 378 -3.91 -25.57 17.90
N ASP A 379 -4.68 -26.61 17.59
CA ASP A 379 -4.17 -27.98 17.51
C ASP A 379 -3.10 -28.12 16.42
N THR A 380 -3.29 -27.43 15.28
CA THR A 380 -2.32 -27.46 14.19
C THR A 380 -1.04 -26.71 14.58
N LEU A 381 -1.15 -25.51 15.13
CA LEU A 381 0.00 -24.73 15.60
C LEU A 381 0.78 -25.47 16.69
N LYS A 382 0.08 -26.06 17.67
CA LYS A 382 0.68 -26.88 18.71
C LYS A 382 1.43 -28.08 18.14
N ARG A 383 0.81 -28.81 17.21
CA ARG A 383 1.46 -29.94 16.53
C ARG A 383 2.70 -29.51 15.75
N LEU A 384 2.67 -28.36 15.06
CA LEU A 384 3.81 -27.84 14.31
C LEU A 384 4.96 -27.43 15.24
N HIS A 385 4.65 -26.87 16.41
CA HIS A 385 5.64 -26.56 17.43
C HIS A 385 6.26 -27.83 18.03
N GLU A 386 5.44 -28.82 18.42
CA GLU A 386 5.90 -30.04 19.11
C GLU A 386 6.62 -31.03 18.16
N ASN A 387 6.13 -31.20 16.94
CA ASN A 387 6.63 -32.19 15.99
C ASN A 387 7.55 -31.59 14.90
N GLY A 388 7.66 -30.26 14.84
CA GLY A 388 8.41 -29.54 13.83
C GLY A 388 7.68 -29.31 12.52
N ILE A 389 8.15 -28.32 11.78
CA ILE A 389 7.72 -28.00 10.41
C ILE A 389 8.62 -28.74 9.41
N ASP A 390 8.04 -29.15 8.28
CA ASP A 390 8.79 -29.78 7.19
C ASP A 390 10.02 -28.96 6.77
N LYS A 391 11.18 -29.62 6.70
CA LYS A 391 12.47 -28.95 6.49
C LYS A 391 12.58 -28.31 5.12
N ASP A 392 12.01 -28.93 4.10
CA ASP A 392 12.10 -28.43 2.74
C ASP A 392 11.12 -27.27 2.53
N LEU A 393 9.94 -27.31 3.16
CA LEU A 393 9.02 -26.17 3.23
C LEU A 393 9.68 -24.95 3.90
N LYS A 394 10.39 -25.14 5.01
CA LYS A 394 11.13 -24.03 5.68
C LYS A 394 12.18 -23.41 4.75
N LYS A 395 12.98 -24.25 4.08
CA LYS A 395 14.01 -23.78 3.13
C LYS A 395 13.39 -23.07 1.93
N ALA A 396 12.33 -23.64 1.35
CA ALA A 396 11.57 -23.07 0.24
C ALA A 396 11.07 -21.67 0.59
N ALA A 397 10.44 -21.52 1.76
CA ALA A 397 9.89 -20.24 2.22
C ALA A 397 10.97 -19.16 2.40
N VAL A 398 12.11 -19.51 2.99
CA VAL A 398 13.23 -18.59 3.18
C VAL A 398 13.86 -18.19 1.84
N ASN A 399 14.09 -19.14 0.93
CA ASN A 399 14.66 -18.87 -0.39
C ASN A 399 13.72 -18.00 -1.24
N LYS A 400 12.42 -18.25 -1.18
CA LYS A 400 11.41 -17.45 -1.88
C LYS A 400 11.40 -16.00 -1.39
N MET A 401 11.49 -15.79 -0.08
CA MET A 401 11.59 -14.44 0.49
C MET A 401 12.88 -13.74 0.07
N GLU A 402 14.02 -14.43 0.14
CA GLU A 402 15.30 -13.90 -0.32
C GLU A 402 15.26 -13.50 -1.80
N PHE A 403 14.69 -14.36 -2.65
CA PHE A 403 14.53 -14.07 -4.07
C PHE A 403 13.71 -12.80 -4.29
N LYS A 404 12.52 -12.71 -3.67
CA LYS A 404 11.65 -11.53 -3.77
C LYS A 404 12.36 -10.24 -3.35
N LEU A 405 13.14 -10.28 -2.27
CA LEU A 405 13.85 -9.11 -1.75
C LEU A 405 15.00 -8.68 -2.66
N ARG A 406 15.76 -9.63 -3.21
CA ARG A 406 16.86 -9.34 -4.15
C ARG A 406 16.38 -8.89 -5.52
N GLU A 407 15.30 -9.51 -6.00
CA GLU A 407 14.67 -9.17 -7.26
C GLU A 407 14.17 -7.73 -7.25
N ALA A 408 13.54 -7.33 -6.13
CA ALA A 408 12.96 -5.99 -5.99
C ALA A 408 12.07 -5.61 -7.19
N ASP A 409 11.40 -6.61 -7.80
CA ASP A 409 10.37 -6.43 -8.81
C ASP A 409 9.04 -6.18 -8.08
N TYR A 410 8.67 -4.90 -8.02
CA TYR A 410 7.46 -4.43 -7.38
C TYR A 410 6.33 -4.19 -8.39
N ARG A 411 6.34 -4.90 -9.52
CA ARG A 411 5.25 -4.94 -10.51
C ARG A 411 4.82 -3.55 -11.02
N GLY A 412 5.80 -2.71 -11.31
CA GLY A 412 5.59 -1.36 -11.81
C GLY A 412 5.58 -0.27 -10.74
N LEU A 413 5.57 -0.61 -9.45
CA LEU A 413 5.80 0.38 -8.39
C LEU A 413 7.27 0.82 -8.39
N PRO A 414 7.56 2.13 -8.29
CA PRO A 414 8.93 2.61 -8.12
C PRO A 414 9.58 2.03 -6.86
N LYS A 415 10.85 1.61 -6.95
CA LYS A 415 11.60 1.04 -5.82
C LYS A 415 11.68 2.00 -4.64
N GLY A 416 11.92 3.28 -4.91
CA GLY A 416 11.95 4.33 -3.88
C GLY A 416 10.68 4.40 -3.04
N LEU A 417 9.50 4.16 -3.65
CA LEU A 417 8.23 4.14 -2.93
C LEU A 417 8.13 2.95 -1.96
N VAL A 418 8.58 1.77 -2.39
CA VAL A 418 8.58 0.59 -1.51
C VAL A 418 9.57 0.76 -0.35
N TYR A 419 10.72 1.37 -0.61
CA TYR A 419 11.69 1.68 0.44
C TYR A 419 11.18 2.77 1.38
N ASP A 420 10.42 3.75 0.90
CA ASP A 420 9.74 4.76 1.74
C ASP A 420 8.88 4.08 2.80
N PHE A 421 7.94 3.23 2.37
CA PHE A 421 7.04 2.53 3.29
C PHE A 421 7.82 1.64 4.26
N ALA A 422 8.90 0.99 3.82
CA ALA A 422 9.76 0.22 4.71
C ALA A 422 10.40 1.10 5.80
N LEU A 423 10.96 2.26 5.43
CA LEU A 423 11.58 3.19 6.38
C LEU A 423 10.56 3.71 7.40
N LEU A 424 9.37 4.12 6.94
CA LEU A 424 8.33 4.74 7.78
C LEU A 424 7.91 3.86 8.98
N LYS A 425 7.94 2.53 8.83
CA LYS A 425 7.64 1.55 9.91
C LYS A 425 8.42 1.79 11.20
N SER A 426 9.66 2.27 11.07
CA SER A 426 10.56 2.55 12.19
C SER A 426 10.83 4.04 12.37
N TRP A 427 10.94 4.77 11.26
CA TRP A 427 11.25 6.20 11.27
C TRP A 427 10.18 7.00 12.01
N MET A 428 8.89 6.68 11.81
CA MET A 428 7.78 7.35 12.50
C MET A 428 7.65 7.03 13.99
N ARG A 429 8.49 6.12 14.51
CA ARG A 429 8.53 5.68 15.91
C ARG A 429 9.84 6.07 16.60
N ASP A 430 10.57 7.01 15.98
CA ASP A 430 11.88 7.50 16.44
C ASP A 430 12.89 6.35 16.63
N LYS A 431 12.78 5.33 15.78
CA LYS A 431 13.73 4.20 15.70
C LYS A 431 14.63 4.33 14.48
N GLU A 432 15.67 3.51 14.46
CA GLU A 432 16.66 3.47 13.40
C GLU A 432 16.02 3.04 12.07
N PRO A 433 15.98 3.92 11.04
CA PRO A 433 15.17 3.67 9.85
C PRO A 433 15.82 2.66 8.89
N PHE A 434 17.14 2.68 8.74
CA PHE A 434 17.83 1.89 7.73
C PHE A 434 17.85 0.38 8.00
N GLU A 435 17.63 -0.07 9.24
CA GLU A 435 17.51 -1.49 9.57
C GLU A 435 16.39 -2.17 8.76
N GLN A 436 15.33 -1.44 8.40
CA GLN A 436 14.23 -1.95 7.57
C GLN A 436 14.65 -2.34 6.15
N LEU A 437 15.81 -1.84 5.69
CA LEU A 437 16.36 -2.14 4.37
C LEU A 437 17.47 -3.20 4.42
N ARG A 438 17.88 -3.66 5.62
CA ARG A 438 19.03 -4.56 5.84
C ARG A 438 18.65 -6.04 5.93
N TYR A 439 17.96 -6.53 4.90
CA TYR A 439 17.36 -7.86 4.94
C TYR A 439 18.38 -9.02 4.95
N GLU A 440 19.61 -8.86 4.44
CA GLU A 440 20.58 -9.95 4.35
C GLU A 440 21.01 -10.46 5.74
N LYS A 441 21.15 -9.53 6.70
CA LYS A 441 21.46 -9.85 8.09
C LYS A 441 20.33 -10.69 8.72
N HIS A 442 19.08 -10.30 8.50
CA HIS A 442 17.92 -11.01 9.03
C HIS A 442 17.77 -12.40 8.42
N LEU A 443 17.86 -12.50 7.08
CA LEU A 443 17.81 -13.79 6.38
C LEU A 443 18.95 -14.72 6.80
N SER A 444 20.17 -14.20 6.98
CA SER A 444 21.31 -14.99 7.45
C SER A 444 21.08 -15.56 8.85
N TYR A 445 20.50 -14.75 9.75
CA TYR A 445 20.13 -15.21 11.09
C TYR A 445 19.05 -16.29 11.03
N ILE A 446 17.98 -16.09 10.24
CA ILE A 446 16.90 -17.05 10.08
C ILE A 446 17.42 -18.37 9.50
N LYS A 447 18.24 -18.34 8.45
CA LYS A 447 18.87 -19.52 7.84
C LYS A 447 19.71 -20.32 8.83
N LYS A 448 20.49 -19.64 9.67
CA LYS A 448 21.34 -20.29 10.68
C LYS A 448 20.52 -21.00 11.76
N ASN A 449 19.32 -20.49 12.06
CA ASN A 449 18.44 -21.01 13.12
C ASN A 449 17.20 -21.75 12.57
N ILE A 450 17.19 -22.09 11.28
CA ILE A 450 15.99 -22.55 10.55
C ILE A 450 15.35 -23.80 11.15
N ASP A 451 16.12 -24.64 11.87
CA ASP A 451 15.62 -25.87 12.47
C ASP A 451 14.56 -25.63 13.56
N PHE A 452 14.59 -24.49 14.25
CA PHE A 452 13.70 -24.18 15.38
C PHE A 452 13.09 -22.77 15.34
N TYR A 453 13.57 -21.89 14.45
CA TYR A 453 13.18 -20.48 14.45
C TYR A 453 11.66 -20.28 14.30
N PHE A 454 11.02 -20.99 13.37
CA PHE A 454 9.59 -20.83 13.09
C PHE A 454 8.70 -21.49 14.16
N GLU A 455 9.13 -22.63 14.69
CA GLU A 455 8.47 -23.32 15.80
C GLU A 455 8.47 -22.44 17.07
N ASN A 456 9.56 -21.70 17.31
CA ASN A 456 9.63 -20.72 18.40
C ASN A 456 8.74 -19.50 18.15
N LEU A 457 8.59 -19.04 16.90
CA LEU A 457 7.65 -17.96 16.59
C LEU A 457 6.20 -18.39 16.87
N ILE A 458 5.84 -19.63 16.51
CA ILE A 458 4.51 -20.20 16.80
C ILE A 458 4.24 -20.19 18.31
N GLU A 459 5.19 -20.66 19.11
CA GLU A 459 5.06 -20.67 20.58
C GLU A 459 4.85 -19.27 21.12
N ASN A 460 5.80 -18.37 20.86
CA ASN A 460 5.88 -17.06 21.52
C ASN A 460 4.77 -16.09 21.12
N TYR A 461 4.28 -16.16 19.87
CA TYR A 461 3.38 -15.15 19.32
C TYR A 461 1.97 -15.66 19.00
N PHE A 462 1.73 -16.97 19.07
CA PHE A 462 0.40 -17.53 18.81
C PHE A 462 -0.10 -18.39 19.97
N LEU A 463 0.67 -19.38 20.44
CA LEU A 463 0.21 -20.32 21.46
C LEU A 463 0.14 -19.70 22.86
N THR A 464 1.06 -18.79 23.19
CA THR A 464 1.10 -18.10 24.50
C THR A 464 0.52 -16.68 24.46
N ASN A 465 -0.10 -16.28 23.34
CA ASN A 465 -0.52 -14.92 23.10
C ASN A 465 -2.02 -14.72 23.42
N ASN A 466 -2.30 -14.05 24.54
CA ASN A 466 -3.67 -13.71 24.93
C ASN A 466 -4.20 -12.45 24.24
N HIS A 467 -3.34 -11.63 23.65
CA HIS A 467 -3.76 -10.45 22.90
C HIS A 467 -4.15 -10.84 21.47
N ALA A 468 -5.30 -11.50 21.42
CA ALA A 468 -5.87 -12.09 20.24
C ALA A 468 -7.39 -11.85 20.19
N SER A 469 -7.96 -11.94 18.99
CA SER A 469 -9.40 -11.86 18.79
C SER A 469 -9.90 -12.95 17.84
N VAL A 470 -11.17 -13.32 17.98
CA VAL A 470 -11.89 -14.17 17.03
C VAL A 470 -13.10 -13.40 16.51
N ILE A 471 -13.22 -13.29 15.20
CA ILE A 471 -14.31 -12.56 14.54
C ILE A 471 -15.21 -13.52 13.77
N VAL A 472 -16.51 -13.38 13.97
CA VAL A 472 -17.56 -14.00 13.16
C VAL A 472 -18.29 -12.90 12.41
N LEU A 473 -18.10 -12.83 11.10
CA LEU A 473 -18.74 -11.84 10.25
C LEU A 473 -19.79 -12.54 9.36
N ASN A 474 -21.06 -12.36 9.73
CA ASN A 474 -22.21 -13.06 9.17
C ASN A 474 -22.89 -12.25 8.04
N PRO A 475 -23.39 -12.90 6.98
CA PRO A 475 -24.21 -12.20 5.99
C PRO A 475 -25.59 -11.84 6.57
N LYS A 476 -26.04 -10.59 6.39
CA LYS A 476 -27.39 -10.14 6.77
C LYS A 476 -28.14 -9.62 5.54
N LYS A 477 -29.25 -10.30 5.21
CA LYS A 477 -30.16 -9.89 4.14
C LYS A 477 -30.87 -8.59 4.51
N GLY A 478 -31.01 -7.69 3.54
CA GLY A 478 -31.76 -6.45 3.73
C GLY A 478 -31.03 -5.39 4.56
N LEU A 479 -29.77 -5.64 4.97
CA LEU A 479 -29.03 -4.71 5.84
C LEU A 479 -28.68 -3.40 5.11
N ALA A 480 -28.36 -3.46 3.82
CA ALA A 480 -28.09 -2.25 3.03
C ALA A 480 -29.36 -1.38 2.94
N GLU A 481 -30.50 -1.99 2.64
CA GLU A 481 -31.80 -1.34 2.55
C GLU A 481 -32.25 -0.77 3.92
N GLU A 482 -31.97 -1.48 5.02
CA GLU A 482 -32.20 -1.00 6.39
C GLU A 482 -31.37 0.26 6.70
N LYS A 483 -30.09 0.26 6.31
CA LYS A 483 -29.19 1.42 6.49
C LYS A 483 -29.64 2.61 5.65
N GLU A 484 -30.02 2.40 4.39
CA GLU A 484 -30.52 3.45 3.49
C GLU A 484 -31.84 4.07 3.98
N GLU A 485 -32.75 3.28 4.56
CA GLU A 485 -33.99 3.80 5.15
C GLU A 485 -33.72 4.63 6.40
N LYS A 486 -32.83 4.16 7.29
CA LYS A 486 -32.43 4.93 8.48
C LYS A 486 -31.81 6.27 8.10
N GLU A 487 -30.95 6.27 7.07
CA GLU A 487 -30.35 7.50 6.53
C GLU A 487 -31.42 8.46 6.00
N ARG A 488 -32.34 7.97 5.18
CA ARG A 488 -33.45 8.77 4.62
C ARG A 488 -34.33 9.37 5.71
N GLU A 489 -34.70 8.60 6.73
CA GLU A 489 -35.50 9.10 7.86
C GLU A 489 -34.72 10.12 8.72
N LYS A 490 -33.40 9.93 8.90
CA LYS A 490 -32.53 10.93 9.57
C LYS A 490 -32.55 12.25 8.79
N LEU A 491 -32.34 12.20 7.48
CA LEU A 491 -32.31 13.38 6.61
C LEU A 491 -33.66 14.10 6.51
N LYS A 492 -34.76 13.34 6.52
CA LYS A 492 -36.12 13.90 6.57
C LYS A 492 -36.35 14.68 7.86
N LYS A 493 -35.99 14.11 9.02
CA LYS A 493 -36.09 14.81 10.32
C LYS A 493 -35.22 16.06 10.37
N ILE A 494 -34.01 15.99 9.81
CA ILE A 494 -33.14 17.17 9.68
C ILE A 494 -33.87 18.25 8.89
N LYS A 495 -34.39 17.92 7.70
CA LYS A 495 -35.13 18.89 6.87
C LYS A 495 -36.33 19.52 7.63
N GLU A 496 -37.08 18.72 8.37
CA GLU A 496 -38.23 19.17 9.17
C GLU A 496 -37.82 20.07 10.35
N SER A 497 -36.59 19.95 10.86
CA SER A 497 -36.06 20.81 11.93
C SER A 497 -35.49 22.14 11.46
N LEU A 498 -35.22 22.30 10.16
CA LEU A 498 -34.62 23.52 9.62
C LEU A 498 -35.67 24.63 9.44
N THR A 499 -35.25 25.84 9.74
CA THR A 499 -36.00 27.05 9.42
C THR A 499 -35.98 27.34 7.92
N GLU A 500 -36.92 28.17 7.46
CA GLU A 500 -36.99 28.63 6.07
C GLU A 500 -35.67 29.29 5.60
N GLN A 501 -35.01 30.03 6.49
CA GLN A 501 -33.73 30.68 6.21
C GLN A 501 -32.59 29.67 6.05
N GLU A 502 -32.56 28.62 6.88
CA GLU A 502 -31.56 27.55 6.76
C GLU A 502 -31.77 26.70 5.50
N ILE A 503 -33.03 26.45 5.12
CA ILE A 503 -33.36 25.77 3.85
C ILE A 503 -32.86 26.59 2.65
N ASP A 504 -33.12 27.90 2.64
CA ASP A 504 -32.64 28.78 1.55
C ASP A 504 -31.12 28.83 1.50
N LYS A 505 -30.44 28.85 2.67
CA LYS A 505 -28.98 28.79 2.77
C LYS A 505 -28.42 27.48 2.18
N LEU A 506 -28.99 26.32 2.52
CA LEU A 506 -28.56 25.04 1.95
C LEU A 506 -28.71 24.97 0.42
N ILE A 507 -29.79 25.54 -0.10
CA ILE A 507 -30.01 25.63 -1.56
C ILE A 507 -28.96 26.54 -2.20
N GLU A 508 -28.62 27.66 -1.56
CA GLU A 508 -27.57 28.57 -2.02
C GLU A 508 -26.19 27.90 -2.02
N GLU A 509 -25.82 27.22 -0.94
CA GLU A 509 -24.58 26.45 -0.81
C GLU A 509 -24.48 25.35 -1.88
N THR A 510 -25.57 24.61 -2.09
CA THR A 510 -25.66 23.59 -3.16
C THR A 510 -25.43 24.20 -4.54
N LYS A 511 -26.05 25.35 -4.83
CA LYS A 511 -25.86 26.06 -6.12
C LYS A 511 -24.43 26.58 -6.27
N LYS A 512 -23.84 27.11 -5.21
CA LYS A 512 -22.47 27.63 -5.21
C LYS A 512 -21.45 26.52 -5.48
N LEU A 513 -21.61 25.37 -4.84
CA LEU A 513 -20.80 24.18 -5.09
C LEU A 513 -20.93 23.70 -6.54
N LYS A 514 -22.17 23.51 -7.02
CA LYS A 514 -22.41 23.07 -8.42
C LYS A 514 -21.82 24.04 -9.44
N LYS A 515 -21.92 25.35 -9.18
CA LYS A 515 -21.29 26.37 -10.04
C LYS A 515 -19.76 26.19 -10.05
N ARG A 516 -19.12 26.07 -8.88
CA ARG A 516 -17.66 25.86 -8.79
C ARG A 516 -17.22 24.60 -9.53
N GLN A 517 -17.98 23.52 -9.44
CA GLN A 517 -17.69 22.26 -10.15
C GLN A 517 -17.74 22.44 -11.66
N GLN A 518 -18.80 23.08 -12.17
CA GLN A 518 -19.07 23.20 -13.60
C GLN A 518 -18.27 24.28 -14.30
N GLU A 519 -17.86 25.34 -13.59
CA GLU A 519 -17.11 26.45 -14.16
C GLU A 519 -15.68 26.00 -14.52
N PRO A 520 -15.25 26.00 -15.79
CA PRO A 520 -13.90 25.58 -16.15
C PRO A 520 -12.87 26.54 -15.57
N ASP A 521 -11.69 26.01 -15.23
CA ASP A 521 -10.57 26.87 -14.86
C ASP A 521 -10.17 27.76 -16.05
N SER A 522 -9.79 29.00 -15.77
CA SER A 522 -9.31 29.90 -16.82
C SER A 522 -7.94 29.46 -17.34
N GLU A 523 -7.61 29.84 -18.57
CA GLU A 523 -6.31 29.55 -19.17
C GLU A 523 -5.16 30.12 -18.34
N GLU A 524 -5.33 31.29 -17.70
CA GLU A 524 -4.34 31.86 -16.78
C GLU A 524 -4.09 30.96 -15.55
N VAL A 525 -5.14 30.33 -15.02
CA VAL A 525 -5.04 29.41 -13.87
C VAL A 525 -4.36 28.11 -14.29
N LEU A 526 -4.75 27.55 -15.44
CA LEU A 526 -4.16 26.32 -15.97
C LEU A 526 -2.67 26.51 -16.30
N ASN A 527 -2.29 27.65 -16.87
CA ASN A 527 -0.89 27.98 -17.20
C ASN A 527 0.02 28.16 -15.96
N LYS A 528 -0.53 28.19 -14.74
CA LYS A 528 0.27 28.15 -13.50
C LYS A 528 0.74 26.75 -13.14
N ILE A 529 0.09 25.72 -13.67
CA ILE A 529 0.52 24.33 -13.50
C ILE A 529 1.79 24.14 -14.34
N PRO A 530 2.86 23.57 -13.78
CA PRO A 530 4.10 23.41 -14.52
C PRO A 530 3.94 22.36 -15.61
N HIS A 531 4.46 22.66 -16.81
CA HIS A 531 4.45 21.75 -17.94
C HIS A 531 5.85 21.52 -18.51
N LEU A 532 6.03 20.34 -19.11
CA LEU A 532 7.22 20.03 -19.88
C LEU A 532 7.12 20.61 -21.29
N ALA A 533 8.25 21.10 -21.80
CA ALA A 533 8.41 21.39 -23.21
C ALA A 533 8.70 20.08 -23.97
N ILE A 534 8.39 20.03 -25.26
CA ILE A 534 8.75 18.90 -26.12
C ILE A 534 10.27 18.65 -26.11
N SER A 535 11.07 19.70 -25.89
CA SER A 535 12.54 19.60 -25.75
C SER A 535 13.00 18.86 -24.50
N ASP A 536 12.13 18.72 -23.50
CA ASP A 536 12.43 18.02 -22.24
C ASP A 536 12.25 16.51 -22.38
N ILE A 537 11.69 16.02 -23.49
CA ILE A 537 11.49 14.60 -23.79
C ILE A 537 12.69 14.07 -24.58
N ASP A 538 13.28 12.94 -24.15
CA ASP A 538 14.33 12.29 -24.93
C ASP A 538 13.78 11.86 -26.30
N LYS A 539 14.48 12.26 -27.36
CA LYS A 539 14.12 11.96 -28.75
C LYS A 539 14.48 10.53 -29.14
N LYS A 540 15.27 9.82 -28.32
CA LYS A 540 15.71 8.44 -28.56
C LYS A 540 15.06 7.50 -27.56
N ALA A 541 14.45 6.44 -28.06
CA ALA A 541 14.02 5.34 -27.22
C ALA A 541 15.24 4.61 -26.63
N GLU A 542 15.09 4.12 -25.41
CA GLU A 542 16.10 3.28 -24.76
C GLU A 542 16.31 2.00 -25.57
N ILE A 543 17.58 1.66 -25.85
CA ILE A 543 17.95 0.44 -26.55
C ILE A 543 18.57 -0.51 -25.55
N ILE A 544 17.86 -1.61 -25.26
CA ILE A 544 18.37 -2.68 -24.40
C ILE A 544 19.44 -3.46 -25.17
N PRO A 545 20.70 -3.49 -24.70
CA PRO A 545 21.76 -4.23 -25.38
C PRO A 545 21.45 -5.73 -25.38
N SER A 546 21.35 -6.32 -26.57
CA SER A 546 21.10 -7.75 -26.76
C SER A 546 22.16 -8.35 -27.68
N ILE A 547 22.80 -9.43 -27.22
CA ILE A 547 23.78 -10.19 -27.98
C ILE A 547 23.11 -11.44 -28.50
N GLU A 548 22.93 -11.54 -29.81
CA GLU A 548 22.45 -12.76 -30.46
C GLU A 548 23.57 -13.81 -30.51
N LYS A 549 23.26 -15.03 -30.06
CA LYS A 549 24.12 -16.22 -30.19
C LYS A 549 23.32 -17.36 -30.81
N LYS A 550 24.01 -18.23 -31.54
CA LYS A 550 23.44 -19.50 -32.01
C LYS A 550 23.99 -20.64 -31.17
N ILE A 551 23.10 -21.40 -30.54
CA ILE A 551 23.42 -22.66 -29.87
C ILE A 551 22.66 -23.75 -30.64
N ASP A 552 23.40 -24.60 -31.36
CA ASP A 552 22.87 -25.53 -32.35
C ASP A 552 21.93 -24.84 -33.37
N LYS A 553 20.65 -25.18 -33.34
CA LYS A 553 19.60 -24.61 -34.20
C LYS A 553 18.78 -23.50 -33.52
N THR A 554 19.09 -23.19 -32.27
CA THR A 554 18.33 -22.24 -31.44
C THR A 554 19.03 -20.89 -31.41
N THR A 555 18.28 -19.83 -31.68
CA THR A 555 18.73 -18.46 -31.43
C THR A 555 18.55 -18.13 -29.95
N VAL A 556 19.64 -17.68 -29.31
CA VAL A 556 19.66 -17.28 -27.90
C VAL A 556 20.03 -15.81 -27.82
N LEU A 557 19.19 -15.03 -27.13
CA LEU A 557 19.42 -13.61 -26.91
C LEU A 557 19.97 -13.42 -25.50
N HIS A 558 21.20 -12.91 -25.40
CA HIS A 558 21.86 -12.62 -24.13
C HIS A 558 21.76 -11.13 -23.84
N GLN A 559 21.12 -10.77 -22.72
CA GLN A 559 21.03 -9.39 -22.25
C GLN A 559 21.86 -9.25 -20.98
N HIS A 560 22.91 -8.42 -21.04
CA HIS A 560 23.79 -8.16 -19.91
C HIS A 560 23.25 -6.99 -19.09
N LEU A 561 22.23 -7.27 -18.28
CA LEU A 561 21.60 -6.31 -17.39
C LEU A 561 22.06 -6.50 -15.94
N ARG A 562 21.90 -5.46 -15.13
CA ARG A 562 22.13 -5.54 -13.69
C ARG A 562 20.91 -6.17 -13.02
N THR A 563 21.04 -7.43 -12.61
CA THR A 563 19.94 -8.24 -12.07
C THR A 563 20.16 -8.66 -10.61
N ASN A 564 21.07 -8.00 -9.88
CA ASN A 564 21.38 -8.30 -8.47
C ASN A 564 21.68 -9.79 -8.20
N GLY A 565 22.35 -10.46 -9.14
CA GLY A 565 22.71 -11.88 -9.04
C GLY A 565 21.61 -12.85 -9.49
N ILE A 566 20.51 -12.37 -10.07
CA ILE A 566 19.43 -13.19 -10.62
C ILE A 566 19.68 -13.46 -12.11
N ILE A 567 19.36 -14.68 -12.55
CA ILE A 567 19.36 -15.06 -13.96
C ILE A 567 17.91 -15.24 -14.39
N TYR A 568 17.49 -14.49 -15.39
CA TYR A 568 16.18 -14.65 -16.03
C TYR A 568 16.31 -15.56 -17.25
N PHE A 569 15.45 -16.56 -17.34
CA PHE A 569 15.47 -17.53 -18.44
C PHE A 569 14.10 -17.66 -19.09
N ASN A 570 14.05 -17.33 -20.38
CA ASN A 570 12.83 -17.39 -21.17
C ASN A 570 13.01 -18.32 -22.38
N MET A 571 12.12 -19.31 -22.53
CA MET A 571 12.04 -20.13 -23.74
C MET A 571 10.75 -19.83 -24.49
N LEU A 572 10.87 -19.54 -25.79
CA LEU A 572 9.75 -19.24 -26.67
C LEU A 572 9.62 -20.34 -27.73
N PHE A 573 8.55 -21.12 -27.65
CA PHE A 573 8.22 -22.17 -28.61
C PHE A 573 7.21 -21.65 -29.63
N ASP A 574 7.43 -21.93 -30.91
CA ASP A 574 6.50 -21.50 -31.96
C ASP A 574 5.18 -22.27 -31.87
N ALA A 575 4.09 -21.56 -31.53
CA ALA A 575 2.74 -22.11 -31.45
C ALA A 575 1.92 -21.83 -32.73
N SER A 576 2.56 -21.30 -33.77
CA SER A 576 1.96 -21.07 -35.09
C SER A 576 1.31 -22.32 -35.70
N PRO A 577 1.90 -23.53 -35.59
CA PRO A 577 1.32 -24.77 -36.13
C PRO A 577 0.04 -25.26 -35.42
N ILE A 578 -0.29 -24.71 -34.24
CA ILE A 578 -1.46 -25.14 -33.49
C ILE A 578 -2.73 -24.52 -34.11
N GLU A 579 -3.69 -25.38 -34.45
CA GLU A 579 -5.01 -24.99 -34.97
C GLU A 579 -5.77 -24.10 -33.96
N ILE A 580 -6.55 -23.15 -34.48
CA ILE A 580 -7.26 -22.15 -33.65
C ILE A 580 -8.19 -22.80 -32.62
N ASN A 581 -8.95 -23.83 -33.03
CA ASN A 581 -9.85 -24.58 -32.14
C ASN A 581 -9.11 -25.37 -31.03
N LYS A 582 -7.78 -25.50 -31.10
CA LYS A 582 -6.96 -26.15 -30.08
C LYS A 582 -6.28 -25.16 -29.13
N LEU A 583 -6.33 -23.85 -29.39
CA LEU A 583 -5.67 -22.84 -28.55
C LEU A 583 -6.19 -22.84 -27.11
N GLN A 584 -7.48 -23.09 -26.90
CA GLN A 584 -8.06 -23.20 -25.56
C GLN A 584 -7.41 -24.30 -24.72
N TYR A 585 -7.02 -25.42 -25.33
CA TYR A 585 -6.33 -26.51 -24.64
C TYR A 585 -4.87 -26.18 -24.37
N LEU A 586 -4.23 -25.38 -25.23
CA LEU A 586 -2.88 -24.89 -25.00
C LEU A 586 -2.86 -23.88 -23.83
N SER A 587 -3.88 -23.04 -23.72
CA SER A 587 -4.08 -22.16 -22.56
C SER A 587 -4.29 -22.96 -21.27
N LEU A 588 -5.17 -23.96 -21.30
CA LEU A 588 -5.39 -24.86 -20.16
C LEU A 588 -4.11 -25.61 -19.78
N LEU A 589 -3.35 -26.09 -20.78
CA LEU A 589 -2.08 -26.74 -20.53
C LEU A 589 -1.07 -25.81 -19.85
N ALA A 590 -1.01 -24.53 -20.25
CA ALA A 590 -0.15 -23.54 -19.59
C ALA A 590 -0.51 -23.36 -18.11
N GLU A 591 -1.80 -23.35 -17.76
CA GLU A 591 -2.26 -23.23 -16.38
C GLU A 591 -1.98 -24.48 -15.53
N LEU A 592 -2.06 -25.66 -16.14
CA LEU A 592 -1.87 -26.94 -15.46
C LEU A 592 -0.39 -27.39 -15.38
N LEU A 593 0.47 -26.89 -16.26
CA LEU A 593 1.90 -27.22 -16.22
C LEU A 593 2.57 -26.62 -14.98
N GLY A 594 3.31 -27.45 -14.26
CA GLY A 594 3.96 -27.07 -13.01
C GLY A 594 3.07 -27.12 -11.77
N THR A 595 1.76 -27.33 -11.92
CA THR A 595 0.79 -27.36 -10.81
C THR A 595 0.21 -28.75 -10.53
N LEU A 596 0.57 -29.75 -11.33
CA LEU A 596 0.15 -31.14 -11.20
C LEU A 596 1.32 -32.06 -10.78
N SER A 597 0.99 -33.18 -10.14
CA SER A 597 1.96 -34.23 -9.85
C SER A 597 2.58 -34.77 -11.14
N THR A 598 3.87 -35.07 -11.09
CA THR A 598 4.62 -35.74 -12.16
C THR A 598 4.80 -37.22 -11.82
N LYS A 599 5.48 -37.97 -12.70
CA LYS A 599 5.86 -39.37 -12.41
C LYS A 599 6.83 -39.50 -11.22
N GLN A 600 7.55 -38.43 -10.87
CA GLN A 600 8.61 -38.45 -9.86
C GLN A 600 8.25 -37.67 -8.58
N TYR A 601 7.37 -36.68 -8.69
CA TYR A 601 7.06 -35.75 -7.61
C TYR A 601 5.55 -35.54 -7.51
N THR A 602 5.02 -35.52 -6.30
CA THR A 602 3.70 -34.95 -6.02
C THR A 602 3.69 -33.45 -6.34
N TYR A 603 2.52 -32.86 -6.54
CA TYR A 603 2.41 -31.42 -6.78
C TYR A 603 3.05 -30.57 -5.65
N ALA A 604 2.96 -31.03 -4.39
CA ALA A 604 3.54 -30.34 -3.24
C ALA A 604 5.08 -30.39 -3.26
N GLU A 605 5.65 -31.56 -3.56
CA GLU A 605 7.10 -31.71 -3.72
C GLU A 605 7.64 -30.89 -4.90
N LEU A 606 6.91 -30.87 -6.03
CA LEU A 606 7.28 -30.07 -7.21
C LEU A 606 7.27 -28.57 -6.90
N SER A 607 6.25 -28.11 -6.16
CA SER A 607 6.12 -26.71 -5.72
C SER A 607 7.30 -26.33 -4.82
N ASN A 608 7.61 -27.15 -3.80
CA ASN A 608 8.77 -26.92 -2.92
C ASN A 608 10.09 -26.93 -3.70
N LEU A 609 10.30 -27.85 -4.63
CA LEU A 609 11.50 -27.90 -5.47
C LEU A 609 11.64 -26.63 -6.32
N THR A 610 10.54 -26.12 -6.86
CA THR A 610 10.54 -24.86 -7.62
C THR A 610 10.96 -23.71 -6.72
N ASP A 611 10.31 -23.53 -5.57
CA ASP A 611 10.62 -22.44 -4.63
C ASP A 611 12.04 -22.54 -4.01
N ILE A 612 12.61 -23.74 -3.89
CA ILE A 612 13.98 -23.92 -3.39
C ILE A 612 15.01 -23.46 -4.42
N ASN A 613 14.76 -23.72 -5.71
CA ASN A 613 15.76 -23.60 -6.77
C ASN A 613 15.54 -22.42 -7.73
N MET A 614 14.33 -21.85 -7.76
CA MET A 614 13.88 -20.83 -8.71
C MET A 614 13.03 -19.78 -8.00
N GLY A 615 13.03 -18.55 -8.51
CA GLY A 615 12.12 -17.50 -8.03
C GLY A 615 10.67 -17.71 -8.44
N GLY A 616 10.48 -18.42 -9.55
CA GLY A 616 9.20 -18.86 -10.05
C GLY A 616 9.39 -19.64 -11.35
N LEU A 617 8.38 -20.41 -11.73
CA LEU A 617 8.31 -21.07 -13.02
C LEU A 617 6.91 -20.86 -13.57
N SER A 618 6.81 -20.26 -14.75
CA SER A 618 5.52 -19.95 -15.36
C SER A 618 5.45 -20.37 -16.81
N PHE A 619 4.25 -20.73 -17.22
CA PHE A 619 3.91 -21.14 -18.57
C PHE A 619 2.80 -20.23 -19.07
N SER A 620 2.91 -19.74 -20.30
CA SER A 620 1.90 -18.83 -20.87
C SER A 620 1.83 -18.98 -22.39
N LEU A 621 0.67 -18.61 -22.94
CA LEU A 621 0.50 -18.46 -24.39
C LEU A 621 0.47 -16.97 -24.71
N ASN A 622 1.51 -16.50 -25.39
CA ASN A 622 1.66 -15.09 -25.76
C ASN A 622 1.53 -14.90 -27.27
N SER A 623 1.05 -13.72 -27.68
CA SER A 623 1.05 -13.28 -29.07
C SER A 623 1.90 -12.03 -29.18
N TYR A 624 2.82 -12.02 -30.15
CA TYR A 624 3.70 -10.88 -30.42
C TYR A 624 3.40 -10.33 -31.81
N GLY A 625 2.97 -9.07 -31.90
CA GLY A 625 2.76 -8.40 -33.18
C GLY A 625 4.09 -8.03 -33.85
N ASP A 626 4.15 -8.08 -35.18
CA ASP A 626 5.32 -7.60 -35.92
C ASP A 626 5.28 -6.06 -36.00
N PHE A 627 6.36 -5.42 -35.53
CA PHE A 627 6.47 -3.95 -35.53
C PHE A 627 6.48 -3.35 -36.96
N LYS A 628 7.01 -4.09 -37.94
CA LYS A 628 7.04 -3.71 -39.36
C LYS A 628 5.75 -4.09 -40.08
N ASN A 629 5.08 -5.17 -39.67
CA ASN A 629 3.79 -5.59 -40.23
C ASN A 629 2.71 -5.76 -39.15
N LYS A 630 1.90 -4.71 -38.94
CA LYS A 630 0.81 -4.71 -37.95
C LYS A 630 -0.29 -5.76 -38.17
N SER A 631 -0.32 -6.41 -39.33
CA SER A 631 -1.27 -7.50 -39.63
C SER A 631 -0.74 -8.90 -39.29
N GLU A 632 0.55 -9.02 -38.96
CA GLU A 632 1.18 -10.27 -38.58
C GLU A 632 1.35 -10.38 -37.07
N TYR A 633 1.16 -11.60 -36.58
CA TYR A 633 1.35 -11.95 -35.17
C TYR A 633 1.99 -13.33 -35.06
N HIS A 634 2.88 -13.45 -34.07
CA HIS A 634 3.60 -14.68 -33.78
C HIS A 634 3.10 -15.25 -32.45
N LYS A 635 2.42 -16.39 -32.52
CA LYS A 635 1.95 -17.13 -31.34
C LYS A 635 3.13 -17.90 -30.73
N LYS A 636 3.42 -17.69 -29.44
CA LYS A 636 4.47 -18.39 -28.73
C LYS A 636 3.96 -19.00 -27.45
N PHE A 637 4.28 -20.28 -27.23
CA PHE A 637 4.19 -20.87 -25.91
C PHE A 637 5.48 -20.52 -25.16
N VAL A 638 5.34 -19.84 -24.01
CA VAL A 638 6.45 -19.22 -23.29
C VAL A 638 6.63 -19.91 -21.95
N ILE A 639 7.86 -20.35 -21.68
CA ILE A 639 8.31 -20.79 -20.36
C ILE A 639 9.20 -19.70 -19.80
N LYS A 640 8.93 -19.23 -18.58
CA LYS A 640 9.75 -18.24 -17.87
C LYS A 640 10.18 -18.76 -16.51
N SER A 641 11.45 -18.53 -16.17
CA SER A 641 12.05 -18.78 -14.86
C SER A 641 12.91 -17.63 -14.41
#